data_AF-A0A7J5H3D4-F1
#
_entry.id   AF-A0A7J5H3D4-F1
#
_cell.length_a   1.000
_cell.length_b   1.000
_cell.length_c   1.000
_cell.angle_alpha   90.00
_cell.angle_beta   90.00
_cell.angle_gamma   90.00
#
_symmetry.space_group_name_H-M   'P 1'
#
loop_
_entity.id
_entity.type
_entity.pdbx_description
1 polymer ?
#
loop_
_entity_poly.entity_id
_entity_poly.type
_entity_poly.pdbx_seq_one_letter_code
_entity_poly.pdbx_strand_id
1 'polypeptide(L)'
;MMEMKYRLWACLLFLPMVLWASGRPKVAVVLSGGGAKGTAHIGALKVIEEAGIPIDYVVGTSMGAIVGGLYSIGYTPQQLDSMVNAQNWKFLLSDAPNPKDVLLDDRLKSERYVLSIPFSLKSAAVSDAGIIKGKNLARLFSTLTEGYQDSVDFSRLPIPFACVSENLVNGSEVVFHEGILATSMRSSMSIPGVFAPVDLDGMVLVDGGMVNNYPVDVALAMGADYIIGVDVQSPLLKASELKSVKDIFGQIINLQGEKKYRENLRNTDVLIKVDVTGYSAASFTKEAIDTLMVRGERAAMDSWDGLLALKQKLGLADDYQPRRPGPFRLPGVAVDREIPVDSQIAAPAVRENKLNVGFRFDTEELAALQANTDFYFGRQRESLVSLTARLGKRTLARLGYSYQWDGGWQAGLAYQFDYKDMNIYNEGKRALDLTFTHQLVRMGAAKDWNNIQVSLGIDFDYYHYHDLLSLDPLASALFENSSLFSYFAGLVFNNLNERSAPTKGMSWAVSYHLYTDNFFQYKDNNPISVFDARWQGCFSPSSKFTVTPSFYGRVLSGSGNYPFAIINMVGGTIPGRYMPQQIPFTGINRAELSQAALLVAGLNLRQRILKNQYISVMGSYGRNSGKFHQILDSSESADMAGVGIGYMYKSFLGPVEIQLNWSNQTKKVGWYAGFGFVF
;
A
#
# COMPACT_ATOMS: atom_id res chain seq x y z
N MET A 1 78.88 26.69 -27.90
CA MET A 1 78.43 25.38 -28.43
C MET A 1 78.19 24.30 -27.37
N MET A 2 78.68 24.44 -26.13
CA MET A 2 78.56 23.40 -25.10
C MET A 2 77.25 23.50 -24.28
N GLU A 3 76.72 24.71 -24.01
CA GLU A 3 75.45 24.90 -23.28
C GLU A 3 74.19 24.42 -24.03
N MET A 4 74.21 24.43 -25.36
CA MET A 4 73.06 24.00 -26.17
C MET A 4 72.90 22.47 -26.16
N LYS A 5 73.98 21.72 -25.93
CA LYS A 5 73.91 20.25 -25.76
C LYS A 5 73.25 19.87 -24.43
N TYR A 6 73.57 20.53 -23.32
CA TYR A 6 72.98 20.18 -22.01
C TYR A 6 71.46 20.44 -21.94
N ARG A 7 70.95 21.48 -22.61
CA ARG A 7 69.50 21.73 -22.71
C ARG A 7 68.77 20.68 -23.56
N LEU A 8 69.37 20.21 -24.65
CA LEU A 8 68.80 19.14 -25.48
C LEU A 8 68.76 17.79 -24.75
N TRP A 9 69.81 17.46 -23.98
CA TRP A 9 69.85 16.23 -23.18
C TRP A 9 68.88 16.27 -21.99
N ALA A 10 68.66 17.43 -21.36
CA ALA A 10 67.63 17.59 -20.34
C ALA A 10 66.21 17.41 -20.92
N CYS A 11 65.91 17.98 -22.09
CA CYS A 11 64.62 17.77 -22.76
C CYS A 11 64.40 16.31 -23.18
N LEU A 12 65.45 15.58 -23.59
CA LEU A 12 65.36 14.15 -23.96
C LEU A 12 65.23 13.23 -22.74
N LEU A 13 65.72 13.62 -21.56
CA LEU A 13 65.57 12.87 -20.30
C LEU A 13 64.17 13.02 -19.67
N PHE A 14 63.47 14.13 -19.95
CA PHE A 14 62.09 14.35 -19.48
C PHE A 14 61.02 13.98 -20.51
N LEU A 15 61.37 13.80 -21.79
CA LEU A 15 60.43 13.33 -22.83
C LEU A 15 59.73 12.01 -22.47
N PRO A 16 60.39 10.98 -21.90
CA PRO A 16 59.73 9.74 -21.49
C PRO A 16 58.78 9.93 -20.32
N MET A 17 59.06 10.88 -19.41
CA MET A 17 58.18 11.20 -18.27
C MET A 17 56.92 11.96 -18.71
N VAL A 18 57.01 12.79 -19.75
CA VAL A 18 55.84 13.47 -20.34
C VAL A 18 55.02 12.51 -21.20
N LEU A 19 55.66 11.56 -21.89
CA LEU A 19 54.99 10.54 -22.70
C LEU A 19 54.33 9.42 -21.87
N TRP A 20 54.73 9.23 -20.61
CA TRP A 20 54.13 8.24 -19.70
C TRP A 20 53.00 8.80 -18.83
N ALA A 21 52.67 10.10 -18.97
CA ALA A 21 51.65 10.76 -18.15
C ALA A 21 50.23 10.74 -18.75
N SER A 22 50.02 10.19 -19.95
CA SER A 22 48.67 10.02 -20.50
C SER A 22 48.06 8.71 -19.98
N GLY A 23 47.22 8.80 -18.93
CA GLY A 23 46.39 7.68 -18.50
C GLY A 23 45.48 7.19 -19.63
N ARG A 24 44.91 5.97 -19.50
CA ARG A 24 43.95 5.46 -20.50
C ARG A 24 42.78 6.44 -20.64
N PRO A 25 42.17 6.55 -21.84
CA PRO A 25 40.94 7.31 -21.99
C PRO A 25 39.87 6.81 -21.01
N LYS A 26 39.09 7.75 -20.48
CA LYS A 26 38.08 7.47 -19.46
C LYS A 26 36.71 7.25 -20.07
N VAL A 27 36.00 6.26 -19.56
CA VAL A 27 34.67 5.87 -20.03
C VAL A 27 33.63 6.21 -18.97
N ALA A 28 32.58 6.91 -19.36
CA ALA A 28 31.40 7.09 -18.52
C ALA A 28 30.24 6.21 -18.97
N VAL A 29 29.47 5.74 -17.99
CA VAL A 29 28.15 5.16 -18.20
C VAL A 29 27.07 6.17 -17.80
N VAL A 30 26.21 6.52 -18.74
CA VAL A 30 25.10 7.48 -18.55
C VAL A 30 23.77 6.72 -18.52
N LEU A 31 23.03 6.83 -17.43
CA LEU A 31 21.78 6.12 -17.21
C LEU A 31 20.59 7.09 -17.19
N SER A 32 19.72 7.00 -18.20
CA SER A 32 18.54 7.87 -18.30
C SER A 32 17.48 7.63 -17.23
N GLY A 33 16.62 8.62 -16.99
CA GLY A 33 15.43 8.45 -16.16
C GLY A 33 14.26 7.77 -16.87
N GLY A 34 13.40 7.11 -16.10
CA GLY A 34 12.27 6.37 -16.67
C GLY A 34 11.38 5.60 -15.69
N GLY A 35 11.44 5.87 -14.38
CA GLY A 35 10.72 5.13 -13.35
C GLY A 35 11.03 3.63 -13.42
N ALA A 36 9.99 2.78 -13.41
CA ALA A 36 10.12 1.32 -13.51
C ALA A 36 10.97 0.86 -14.71
N LYS A 37 10.97 1.60 -15.82
CA LYS A 37 11.75 1.26 -17.02
C LYS A 37 13.25 1.24 -16.75
N GLY A 38 13.72 2.02 -15.78
CA GLY A 38 15.14 2.06 -15.41
C GLY A 38 15.66 0.77 -14.78
N THR A 39 14.83 -0.22 -14.45
CA THR A 39 15.35 -1.55 -14.07
C THR A 39 16.12 -2.21 -15.23
N ALA A 40 15.85 -1.83 -16.48
CA ALA A 40 16.62 -2.27 -17.64
C ALA A 40 18.11 -1.90 -17.57
N HIS A 41 18.46 -0.83 -16.85
CA HIS A 41 19.86 -0.44 -16.64
C HIS A 41 20.68 -1.55 -16.00
N ILE A 42 20.07 -2.37 -15.13
CA ILE A 42 20.74 -3.50 -14.46
C ILE A 42 21.17 -4.55 -15.49
N GLY A 43 20.30 -4.89 -16.43
CA GLY A 43 20.61 -5.82 -17.52
C GLY A 43 21.67 -5.26 -18.47
N ALA A 44 21.61 -3.96 -18.79
CA ALA A 44 22.63 -3.32 -19.62
C ALA A 44 24.00 -3.29 -18.95
N LEU A 45 24.07 -2.95 -17.66
CA LEU A 45 25.31 -2.94 -16.87
C LEU A 45 25.96 -4.32 -16.81
N LYS A 46 25.17 -5.39 -16.72
CA LYS A 46 25.67 -6.78 -16.77
C LYS A 46 26.46 -7.03 -18.07
N VAL A 47 25.92 -6.64 -19.21
CA VAL A 47 26.58 -6.84 -20.52
C VAL A 47 27.78 -5.92 -20.71
N ILE A 48 27.71 -4.66 -20.24
CA ILE A 48 28.86 -3.74 -20.25
C ILE A 48 30.02 -4.32 -19.42
N GLU A 49 29.74 -4.92 -18.27
CA GLU A 49 30.73 -5.65 -17.48
C GLU A 49 31.28 -6.87 -18.23
N GLU A 50 30.42 -7.70 -18.83
CA GLU A 50 30.83 -8.88 -19.59
C GLU A 50 31.74 -8.53 -20.78
N ALA A 51 31.50 -7.40 -21.45
CA ALA A 51 32.37 -6.88 -22.51
C ALA A 51 33.77 -6.47 -22.00
N GLY A 52 33.96 -6.33 -20.69
CA GLY A 52 35.23 -5.96 -20.07
C GLY A 52 35.57 -4.47 -20.25
N ILE A 53 34.56 -3.60 -20.28
CA ILE A 53 34.77 -2.15 -20.36
C ILE A 53 35.02 -1.58 -18.96
N PRO A 54 36.14 -0.90 -18.70
CA PRO A 54 36.34 -0.21 -17.42
C PRO A 54 35.45 1.04 -17.34
N ILE A 55 34.69 1.16 -16.26
CA ILE A 55 33.79 2.31 -16.03
C ILE A 55 34.48 3.27 -15.05
N ASP A 56 34.76 4.49 -15.50
CA ASP A 56 35.43 5.55 -14.72
C ASP A 56 34.45 6.51 -14.06
N TYR A 57 33.28 6.69 -14.69
CA TYR A 57 32.26 7.61 -14.24
C TYR A 57 30.88 6.99 -14.42
N VAL A 58 29.98 7.28 -13.50
CA VAL A 58 28.55 6.95 -13.65
C VAL A 58 27.74 8.21 -13.44
N VAL A 59 26.85 8.50 -14.39
CA VAL A 59 25.94 9.64 -14.27
C VAL A 59 24.52 9.18 -14.49
N GLY A 60 23.60 9.59 -13.61
CA GLY A 60 22.22 9.11 -13.65
C GLY A 60 21.16 10.17 -13.37
N THR A 61 19.96 9.95 -13.90
CA THR A 61 18.75 10.73 -13.54
C THR A 61 17.64 9.80 -13.11
N SER A 62 16.85 10.16 -12.09
CA SER A 62 15.71 9.36 -11.63
C SER A 62 16.13 7.93 -11.25
N MET A 63 15.46 6.91 -11.80
CA MET A 63 15.88 5.51 -11.63
C MET A 63 17.32 5.24 -12.10
N GLY A 64 17.83 5.99 -13.09
CA GLY A 64 19.23 5.94 -13.48
C GLY A 64 20.18 6.43 -12.38
N ALA A 65 19.78 7.44 -11.60
CA ALA A 65 20.54 7.88 -10.42
C ALA A 65 20.55 6.82 -9.32
N ILE A 66 19.44 6.11 -9.13
CA ILE A 66 19.35 5.03 -8.14
C ILE A 66 20.25 3.85 -8.52
N VAL A 67 20.06 3.31 -9.73
CA VAL A 67 20.86 2.18 -10.21
C VAL A 67 22.34 2.58 -10.28
N GLY A 68 22.64 3.75 -10.82
CA GLY A 68 24.00 4.26 -10.97
C GLY A 68 24.69 4.56 -9.64
N GLY A 69 23.99 5.17 -8.68
CA GLY A 69 24.56 5.48 -7.36
C GLY A 69 24.87 4.22 -6.55
N LEU A 70 23.95 3.25 -6.55
CA LEU A 70 24.20 1.95 -5.90
C LEU A 70 25.31 1.17 -6.60
N TYR A 71 25.35 1.17 -7.93
CA TYR A 71 26.45 0.56 -8.68
C TYR A 71 27.81 1.20 -8.33
N SER A 72 27.84 2.53 -8.20
CA SER A 72 29.04 3.33 -7.91
C SER A 72 29.66 3.04 -6.55
N ILE A 73 28.85 2.66 -5.56
CA ILE A 73 29.33 2.23 -4.23
C ILE A 73 29.75 0.76 -4.16
N GLY A 74 29.60 0.00 -5.26
CA GLY A 74 30.14 -1.35 -5.40
C GLY A 74 29.09 -2.47 -5.47
N TYR A 75 27.79 -2.18 -5.54
CA TYR A 75 26.79 -3.22 -5.78
C TYR A 75 26.98 -3.87 -7.17
N THR A 76 26.72 -5.18 -7.24
CA THR A 76 26.75 -5.91 -8.51
C THR A 76 25.43 -5.85 -9.27
N PRO A 77 25.42 -5.94 -10.62
CA PRO A 77 24.18 -6.11 -11.37
C PRO A 77 23.33 -7.26 -10.83
N GLN A 78 23.96 -8.36 -10.41
CA GLN A 78 23.27 -9.51 -9.81
C GLN A 78 22.69 -9.19 -8.43
N GLN A 79 23.39 -8.40 -7.61
CA GLN A 79 22.85 -7.90 -6.34
C GLN A 79 21.68 -6.94 -6.58
N LEU A 80 21.82 -6.01 -7.54
CA LEU A 80 20.79 -5.05 -7.92
C LEU A 80 19.51 -5.75 -8.42
N ASP A 81 19.64 -6.76 -9.29
CA ASP A 81 18.53 -7.63 -9.72
C ASP A 81 17.84 -8.26 -8.51
N SER A 82 18.61 -8.97 -7.68
CA SER A 82 18.07 -9.66 -6.49
C SER A 82 17.33 -8.69 -5.56
N MET A 83 17.88 -7.49 -5.35
CA MET A 83 17.26 -6.47 -4.50
C MET A 83 15.96 -5.94 -5.10
N VAL A 84 15.94 -5.59 -6.39
CA VAL A 84 14.75 -5.07 -7.08
C VAL A 84 13.62 -6.10 -7.08
N ASN A 85 13.95 -7.37 -7.28
CA ASN A 85 12.98 -8.47 -7.29
C ASN A 85 12.44 -8.85 -5.90
N ALA A 86 13.21 -8.60 -4.85
CA ALA A 86 12.80 -8.85 -3.45
C ALA A 86 11.88 -7.77 -2.87
N GLN A 87 11.77 -6.60 -3.52
CA GLN A 87 11.03 -5.46 -2.98
C GLN A 87 9.51 -5.57 -3.12
N ASN A 88 8.79 -5.07 -2.11
CA ASN A 88 7.36 -4.78 -2.21
C ASN A 88 7.15 -3.35 -2.75
N TRP A 89 7.21 -3.19 -4.07
CA TRP A 89 7.08 -1.90 -4.74
C TRP A 89 5.78 -1.16 -4.43
N LYS A 90 4.67 -1.88 -4.18
CA LYS A 90 3.41 -1.25 -3.77
C LYS A 90 3.54 -0.54 -2.43
N PHE A 91 4.24 -1.14 -1.48
CA PHE A 91 4.52 -0.54 -0.18
C PHE A 91 5.54 0.60 -0.30
N LEU A 92 6.65 0.38 -1.00
CA LEU A 92 7.75 1.35 -1.11
C LEU A 92 7.32 2.64 -1.82
N LEU A 93 6.53 2.52 -2.89
CA LEU A 93 6.02 3.66 -3.66
C LEU A 93 4.77 4.29 -3.01
N SER A 94 4.56 4.06 -1.72
CA SER A 94 3.48 4.65 -0.94
C SER A 94 4.03 5.12 0.41
N ASP A 95 3.30 5.98 1.11
CA ASP A 95 3.54 6.24 2.55
C ASP A 95 2.65 5.38 3.44
N ALA A 96 2.27 4.19 2.96
CA ALA A 96 1.60 3.22 3.81
C ALA A 96 2.48 2.99 5.04
N PRO A 97 1.96 3.17 6.25
CA PRO A 97 2.73 2.89 7.45
C PRO A 97 3.05 1.39 7.49
N ASN A 98 4.23 1.04 8.02
CA ASN A 98 4.62 -0.35 8.19
C ASN A 98 3.57 -1.04 9.08
N PRO A 99 2.97 -2.18 8.66
CA PRO A 99 1.92 -2.85 9.43
C PRO A 99 2.29 -3.22 10.87
N LYS A 100 3.59 -3.29 11.20
CA LYS A 100 4.08 -3.52 12.57
C LYS A 100 3.99 -2.27 13.46
N ASP A 101 3.98 -1.09 12.86
CA ASP A 101 4.08 0.20 13.56
C ASP A 101 2.70 0.89 13.69
N VAL A 102 1.62 0.18 13.33
CA VAL A 102 0.24 0.68 13.28
C VAL A 102 -0.62 -0.08 14.27
N LEU A 103 -1.42 0.63 15.06
CA LEU A 103 -2.42 0.02 15.93
C LEU A 103 -3.40 -0.80 15.08
N LEU A 104 -3.87 -1.94 15.61
CA LEU A 104 -4.73 -2.83 14.84
C LEU A 104 -6.00 -2.12 14.36
N ASP A 105 -6.58 -1.26 15.21
CA ASP A 105 -7.77 -0.47 14.87
C ASP A 105 -7.52 0.47 13.67
N ASP A 106 -6.40 1.19 13.65
CA ASP A 106 -6.05 2.09 12.55
C ASP A 106 -5.83 1.32 11.24
N ARG A 107 -5.21 0.14 11.32
CA ARG A 107 -5.04 -0.75 10.16
C ARG A 107 -6.40 -1.17 9.60
N LEU A 108 -7.31 -1.65 10.45
CA LEU A 108 -8.65 -2.10 10.05
C LEU A 108 -9.51 -0.95 9.51
N LYS A 109 -9.31 0.29 9.99
CA LYS A 109 -9.96 1.49 9.45
C LYS A 109 -9.44 1.85 8.07
N SER A 110 -8.12 1.81 7.84
CA SER A 110 -7.51 2.20 6.56
C SER A 110 -8.03 1.38 5.37
N GLU A 111 -8.45 0.14 5.61
CA GLU A 111 -9.01 -0.77 4.58
C GLU A 111 -10.49 -0.50 4.24
N ARG A 112 -11.11 0.55 4.81
CA ARG A 112 -12.51 0.94 4.54
C ARG A 112 -12.66 1.97 3.43
N TYR A 113 -11.56 2.59 3.02
CA TYR A 113 -11.61 3.82 2.22
C TYR A 113 -10.93 3.62 0.86
N VAL A 114 -11.52 4.24 -0.16
CA VAL A 114 -10.97 4.26 -1.54
C VAL A 114 -9.82 5.26 -1.61
N LEU A 115 -9.98 6.39 -0.91
CA LEU A 115 -9.09 7.53 -0.99
C LEU A 115 -8.81 8.05 0.43
N SER A 116 -7.54 8.32 0.70
CA SER A 116 -7.07 8.92 1.96
C SER A 116 -6.14 10.08 1.61
N ILE A 117 -6.60 11.31 1.87
CA ILE A 117 -5.86 12.54 1.55
C ILE A 117 -5.28 13.10 2.84
N PRO A 118 -3.95 13.18 3.01
CA PRO A 118 -3.36 13.88 4.13
C PRO A 118 -3.63 15.38 4.01
N PHE A 119 -3.89 16.06 5.13
CA PHE A 119 -4.01 17.51 5.16
C PHE A 119 -3.31 18.10 6.39
N SER A 120 -2.92 19.38 6.30
CA SER A 120 -2.27 20.14 7.37
C SER A 120 -3.06 21.40 7.66
N LEU A 121 -3.20 21.76 8.95
CA LEU A 121 -3.83 23.00 9.39
C LEU A 121 -2.81 24.16 9.52
N LYS A 122 -1.51 23.89 9.33
CA LYS A 122 -0.46 24.93 9.24
C LYS A 122 -0.28 25.34 7.77
N SER A 123 0.26 26.54 7.50
CA SER A 123 0.56 26.98 6.12
C SER A 123 1.38 25.90 5.40
N ALA A 124 0.93 25.49 4.22
CA ALA A 124 1.54 24.39 3.47
C ALA A 124 3.03 24.66 3.23
N ALA A 125 3.89 23.83 3.82
CA ALA A 125 5.28 23.77 3.39
C ALA A 125 5.32 23.12 2.00
N VAL A 126 6.29 23.47 1.16
CA VAL A 126 6.40 22.88 -0.19
C VAL A 126 6.61 21.36 -0.12
N SER A 127 7.21 20.86 0.97
CA SER A 127 7.33 19.42 1.28
C SER A 127 5.99 18.70 1.57
N ASP A 128 4.89 19.44 1.77
CA ASP A 128 3.53 18.87 1.84
C ASP A 128 2.85 18.80 0.45
N ALA A 129 3.47 19.34 -0.60
CA ALA A 129 2.95 19.31 -1.98
C ALA A 129 3.28 17.98 -2.67
N GLY A 130 2.55 16.92 -2.32
CA GLY A 130 2.65 15.61 -2.97
C GLY A 130 1.68 14.60 -2.40
N ILE A 131 1.18 13.67 -3.21
CA ILE A 131 0.30 12.58 -2.73
C ILE A 131 1.10 11.61 -1.84
N ILE A 132 2.40 11.43 -2.14
CA ILE A 132 3.31 10.52 -1.45
C ILE A 132 4.59 11.27 -1.08
N LYS A 133 4.85 11.47 0.20
CA LYS A 133 6.07 12.05 0.77
C LYS A 133 7.32 11.23 0.45
N GLY A 134 7.18 9.90 0.28
CA GLY A 134 8.27 9.01 -0.13
C GLY A 134 9.11 8.52 1.05
N LYS A 135 8.52 8.41 2.25
CA LYS A 135 9.20 8.01 3.48
C LYS A 135 9.78 6.60 3.38
N ASN A 136 9.04 5.69 2.76
CA ASN A 136 9.47 4.29 2.59
C ASN A 136 10.64 4.17 1.61
N LEU A 137 10.68 4.99 0.53
CA LEU A 137 11.82 5.06 -0.37
C LEU A 137 13.06 5.64 0.32
N ALA A 138 12.90 6.72 1.09
CA ALA A 138 14.00 7.33 1.84
C ALA A 138 14.64 6.35 2.84
N ARG A 139 13.83 5.57 3.56
CA ARG A 139 14.32 4.47 4.42
C ARG A 139 15.08 3.43 3.64
N LEU A 140 14.51 2.95 2.52
CA LEU A 140 15.17 1.97 1.68
C LEU A 140 16.53 2.49 1.20
N PHE A 141 16.61 3.71 0.71
CA PHE A 141 17.86 4.28 0.22
C PHE A 141 18.89 4.45 1.32
N SER A 142 18.48 4.88 2.52
CA SER A 142 19.39 4.92 3.68
C SER A 142 19.93 3.52 4.01
N THR A 143 19.08 2.49 4.00
CA THR A 143 19.51 1.11 4.22
C THR A 143 20.44 0.59 3.13
N LEU A 144 20.16 0.89 1.86
CA LEU A 144 20.97 0.47 0.72
C LEU A 144 22.29 1.25 0.59
N THR A 145 22.44 2.35 1.32
CA THR A 145 23.65 3.18 1.32
C THR A 145 24.33 3.13 2.69
N GLU A 146 24.15 2.03 3.43
CA GLU A 146 24.76 1.87 4.75
C GLU A 146 26.29 2.01 4.67
N GLY A 147 26.86 3.01 5.36
CA GLY A 147 28.27 3.40 5.25
C GLY A 147 28.51 4.71 4.50
N TYR A 148 27.48 5.27 3.84
CA TYR A 148 27.49 6.55 3.13
C TYR A 148 26.38 7.49 3.64
N GLN A 149 26.13 7.48 4.95
CA GLN A 149 25.09 8.32 5.58
C GLN A 149 25.53 9.77 5.78
N ASP A 150 26.83 10.02 5.84
CA ASP A 150 27.38 11.38 5.94
C ASP A 150 27.49 12.01 4.55
N SER A 151 27.62 13.34 4.52
CA SER A 151 27.92 14.06 3.29
C SER A 151 29.29 13.64 2.77
N VAL A 152 29.34 13.14 1.54
CA VAL A 152 30.57 12.69 0.87
C VAL A 152 30.74 13.35 -0.48
N ASP A 153 31.99 13.54 -0.88
CA ASP A 153 32.37 13.93 -2.24
C ASP A 153 32.23 12.70 -3.16
N PHE A 154 31.33 12.78 -4.14
CA PHE A 154 30.99 11.64 -5.01
C PHE A 154 32.12 11.25 -5.97
N SER A 155 33.13 12.13 -6.16
CA SER A 155 34.35 11.78 -6.89
C SER A 155 35.21 10.75 -6.15
N ARG A 156 34.97 10.54 -4.85
CA ARG A 156 35.70 9.59 -3.99
C ARG A 156 34.98 8.25 -3.82
N LEU A 157 33.81 8.09 -4.41
CA LEU A 157 33.15 6.79 -4.43
C LEU A 157 34.00 5.78 -5.20
N PRO A 158 33.81 4.47 -4.97
CA PRO A 158 34.55 3.44 -5.68
C PRO A 158 34.51 3.57 -7.21
N ILE A 159 33.40 4.08 -7.75
CA ILE A 159 33.34 4.68 -9.08
C ILE A 159 32.78 6.11 -8.92
N PRO A 160 33.49 7.16 -9.38
CA PRO A 160 32.99 8.53 -9.36
C PRO A 160 31.57 8.68 -9.93
N PHE A 161 30.70 9.36 -9.19
CA PHE A 161 29.27 9.45 -9.50
C PHE A 161 28.78 10.89 -9.60
N ALA A 162 27.74 11.12 -10.40
CA ALA A 162 26.91 12.31 -10.34
C ALA A 162 25.43 11.98 -10.63
N CYS A 163 24.51 12.76 -10.08
CA CYS A 163 23.10 12.66 -10.46
C CYS A 163 22.43 14.02 -10.63
N VAL A 164 21.35 14.03 -11.43
CA VAL A 164 20.67 15.26 -11.83
C VAL A 164 19.29 15.38 -11.20
N SER A 165 18.98 16.57 -10.69
CA SER A 165 17.65 17.01 -10.26
C SER A 165 17.31 18.36 -10.89
N GLU A 166 16.07 18.81 -10.74
CA GLU A 166 15.64 20.16 -11.11
C GLU A 166 15.23 20.94 -9.87
N ASN A 167 15.65 22.20 -9.77
CA ASN A 167 15.11 23.13 -8.79
C ASN A 167 13.83 23.78 -9.33
N LEU A 168 12.68 23.38 -8.78
CA LEU A 168 11.36 23.83 -9.19
C LEU A 168 11.14 25.34 -8.98
N VAL A 169 11.93 25.99 -8.12
CA VAL A 169 11.81 27.44 -7.84
C VAL A 169 12.15 28.27 -9.08
N ASN A 170 13.13 27.85 -9.87
CA ASN A 170 13.66 28.62 -10.99
C ASN A 170 13.87 27.79 -12.27
N GLY A 171 13.59 26.50 -12.24
CA GLY A 171 13.80 25.55 -13.35
C GLY A 171 15.27 25.21 -13.62
N SER A 172 16.19 25.52 -12.70
CA SER A 172 17.61 25.27 -12.91
C SER A 172 17.95 23.79 -12.71
N GLU A 173 18.85 23.28 -13.55
CA GLU A 173 19.46 21.97 -13.35
C GLU A 173 20.39 21.97 -12.14
N VAL A 174 20.23 20.96 -11.28
CA VAL A 174 21.05 20.73 -10.10
C VAL A 174 21.78 19.40 -10.29
N VAL A 175 23.12 19.46 -10.38
CA VAL A 175 23.96 18.28 -10.51
C VAL A 175 24.65 18.02 -9.18
N PHE A 176 24.36 16.88 -8.57
CA PHE A 176 24.99 16.46 -7.34
C PHE A 176 26.33 15.79 -7.61
N HIS A 177 27.40 16.43 -7.16
CA HIS A 177 28.75 15.87 -7.08
C HIS A 177 29.16 15.58 -5.64
N GLU A 178 28.37 16.00 -4.66
CA GLU A 178 28.60 15.78 -3.25
C GLU A 178 27.27 15.85 -2.48
N GLY A 179 27.29 15.39 -1.24
CA GLY A 179 26.15 15.41 -0.34
C GLY A 179 25.89 14.04 0.27
N ILE A 180 24.72 13.88 0.89
CA ILE A 180 24.26 12.57 1.35
C ILE A 180 23.74 11.80 0.11
N LEU A 181 24.32 10.62 -0.15
CA LEU A 181 24.04 9.86 -1.37
C LEU A 181 22.56 9.48 -1.48
N ALA A 182 21.94 9.04 -0.38
CA ALA A 182 20.51 8.73 -0.32
C ALA A 182 19.63 9.95 -0.64
N THR A 183 20.01 11.13 -0.13
CA THR A 183 19.28 12.40 -0.35
C THR A 183 19.40 12.88 -1.78
N SER A 184 20.58 12.76 -2.38
CA SER A 184 20.83 13.12 -3.77
C SER A 184 20.07 12.20 -4.74
N MET A 185 20.08 10.88 -4.49
CA MET A 185 19.27 9.92 -5.25
C MET A 185 17.76 10.14 -5.07
N ARG A 186 17.31 10.44 -3.84
CA ARG A 186 15.88 10.72 -3.55
C ARG A 186 15.41 12.00 -4.24
N SER A 187 16.24 13.04 -4.27
CA SER A 187 15.97 14.30 -4.99
C SER A 187 15.77 14.03 -6.48
N SER A 188 16.69 13.26 -7.08
CA SER A 188 16.65 12.89 -8.51
C SER A 188 15.45 12.03 -8.89
N MET A 189 14.81 11.34 -7.93
CA MET A 189 13.62 10.48 -8.12
C MET A 189 12.31 11.14 -7.65
N SER A 190 12.29 12.46 -7.38
CA SER A 190 11.09 13.19 -6.92
C SER A 190 10.14 13.55 -8.06
N ILE A 191 9.49 12.53 -8.66
CA ILE A 191 8.61 12.73 -9.82
C ILE A 191 7.40 13.62 -9.45
N PRO A 192 7.22 14.78 -10.08
CA PRO A 192 6.10 15.68 -9.81
C PRO A 192 4.73 14.99 -9.93
N GLY A 193 3.84 15.29 -8.98
CA GLY A 193 2.49 14.72 -8.92
C GLY A 193 2.42 13.29 -8.37
N VAL A 194 3.55 12.61 -8.18
CA VAL A 194 3.63 11.29 -7.53
C VAL A 194 4.31 11.42 -6.18
N PHE A 195 5.56 11.90 -6.17
CA PHE A 195 6.36 12.08 -4.97
C PHE A 195 6.45 13.55 -4.57
N ALA A 196 6.45 13.83 -3.27
CA ALA A 196 6.73 15.16 -2.75
C ALA A 196 8.15 15.58 -3.14
N PRO A 197 8.35 16.87 -3.50
CA PRO A 197 9.67 17.46 -3.69
C PRO A 197 10.53 17.35 -2.43
N VAL A 198 11.85 17.39 -2.61
CA VAL A 198 12.82 17.47 -1.50
C VAL A 198 13.18 18.94 -1.28
N ASP A 199 13.07 19.41 -0.05
CA ASP A 199 13.54 20.75 0.36
C ASP A 199 14.99 20.62 0.84
N LEU A 200 15.93 21.18 0.08
CA LEU A 200 17.36 21.08 0.33
C LEU A 200 18.01 22.46 0.16
N ASP A 201 18.53 23.02 1.26
CA ASP A 201 19.24 24.30 1.27
C ASP A 201 18.50 25.46 0.58
N GLY A 202 17.17 25.52 0.73
CA GLY A 202 16.30 26.53 0.12
C GLY A 202 15.93 26.25 -1.34
N MET A 203 16.37 25.12 -1.90
CA MET A 203 15.93 24.61 -3.19
C MET A 203 14.75 23.66 -3.03
N VAL A 204 13.84 23.66 -4.01
CA VAL A 204 12.74 22.70 -4.08
C VAL A 204 13.06 21.72 -5.20
N LEU A 205 13.54 20.55 -4.84
CA LEU A 205 14.11 19.60 -5.80
C LEU A 205 13.08 18.57 -6.27
N VAL A 206 12.95 18.46 -7.59
CA VAL A 206 12.16 17.46 -8.29
C VAL A 206 13.04 16.60 -9.21
N ASP A 207 12.46 15.55 -9.78
CA ASP A 207 13.13 14.65 -10.73
C ASP A 207 13.78 15.43 -11.89
N GLY A 208 15.06 15.15 -12.15
CA GLY A 208 15.84 15.83 -13.18
C GLY A 208 15.43 15.48 -14.62
N GLY A 209 14.52 14.52 -14.82
CA GLY A 209 14.06 14.09 -16.12
C GLY A 209 13.38 15.18 -16.95
N MET A 210 12.95 16.27 -16.32
CA MET A 210 12.36 17.43 -16.99
C MET A 210 13.41 18.36 -17.62
N VAL A 211 14.61 18.41 -17.05
CA VAL A 211 15.71 19.29 -17.50
C VAL A 211 16.80 18.54 -18.26
N ASN A 212 17.22 17.38 -17.76
CA ASN A 212 18.32 16.61 -18.33
C ASN A 212 18.17 15.12 -18.03
N ASN A 213 17.24 14.46 -18.73
CA ASN A 213 16.93 13.06 -18.49
C ASN A 213 18.01 12.07 -18.94
N TYR A 214 19.00 12.51 -19.73
CA TYR A 214 20.09 11.69 -20.27
C TYR A 214 21.40 12.48 -20.23
N PRO A 215 22.04 12.58 -19.05
CA PRO A 215 23.03 13.60 -18.72
C PRO A 215 24.45 13.29 -19.24
N VAL A 216 24.60 13.26 -20.57
CA VAL A 216 25.90 13.03 -21.23
C VAL A 216 26.85 14.21 -21.04
N ASP A 217 26.33 15.44 -21.11
CA ASP A 217 27.10 16.66 -20.87
C ASP A 217 27.75 16.69 -19.48
N VAL A 218 27.06 16.17 -18.45
CA VAL A 218 27.59 16.05 -17.09
C VAL A 218 28.77 15.05 -17.06
N ALA A 219 28.63 13.90 -17.73
CA ALA A 219 29.70 12.92 -17.81
C ALA A 219 30.96 13.48 -18.51
N LEU A 220 30.78 14.24 -19.60
CA LEU A 220 31.87 14.93 -20.27
C LEU A 220 32.53 15.98 -19.36
N ALA A 221 31.73 16.75 -18.60
CA ALA A 221 32.24 17.72 -17.63
C ALA A 221 33.05 17.07 -16.49
N MET A 222 32.75 15.82 -16.14
CA MET A 222 33.54 15.01 -15.19
C MET A 222 34.88 14.51 -15.77
N GLY A 223 35.12 14.70 -17.08
CA GLY A 223 36.34 14.32 -17.78
C GLY A 223 36.27 12.97 -18.47
N ALA A 224 35.09 12.52 -18.90
CA ALA A 224 34.95 11.34 -19.74
C ALA A 224 35.39 11.63 -21.19
N ASP A 225 36.15 10.71 -21.77
CA ASP A 225 36.54 10.75 -23.19
C ASP A 225 35.55 9.99 -24.07
N TYR A 226 34.92 8.93 -23.51
CA TYR A 226 33.95 8.09 -24.19
C TYR A 226 32.69 7.88 -23.35
N ILE A 227 31.55 7.84 -24.02
CA ILE A 227 30.22 7.73 -23.39
C ILE A 227 29.52 6.45 -23.85
N ILE A 228 29.22 5.58 -22.90
CA ILE A 228 28.21 4.52 -23.07
C ILE A 228 26.93 5.01 -22.41
N GLY A 229 25.85 5.14 -23.17
CA GLY A 229 24.61 5.65 -22.60
C GLY A 229 23.44 4.68 -22.77
N VAL A 230 22.75 4.39 -21.65
CA VAL A 230 21.58 3.50 -21.60
C VAL A 230 20.30 4.33 -21.56
N ASP A 231 19.52 4.23 -22.63
CA ASP A 231 18.32 5.03 -22.85
C ASP A 231 17.03 4.20 -22.72
N VAL A 232 16.24 4.49 -21.68
CA VAL A 232 14.94 3.86 -21.38
C VAL A 232 13.75 4.81 -21.60
N GLN A 233 13.98 5.93 -22.28
CA GLN A 233 12.96 6.91 -22.60
C GLN A 233 12.00 6.40 -23.67
N SER A 234 10.73 6.75 -23.52
CA SER A 234 9.73 6.47 -24.55
C SER A 234 9.80 7.58 -25.60
N PRO A 235 9.58 7.27 -26.89
CA PRO A 235 9.46 8.31 -27.90
C PRO A 235 8.27 9.22 -27.59
N LEU A 236 8.32 10.45 -28.11
CA LEU A 236 7.18 11.37 -28.08
C LEU A 236 5.95 10.73 -28.74
N LEU A 237 4.79 10.92 -28.11
CA LEU A 237 3.52 10.35 -28.57
C LEU A 237 3.07 11.01 -29.88
N LYS A 238 2.50 10.19 -30.77
CA LYS A 238 1.80 10.67 -31.97
C LYS A 238 0.42 11.21 -31.61
N ALA A 239 -0.18 12.01 -32.50
CA ALA A 239 -1.53 12.54 -32.32
C ALA A 239 -2.58 11.45 -32.01
N SER A 240 -2.45 10.26 -32.60
CA SER A 240 -3.33 9.12 -32.35
C SER A 240 -3.20 8.48 -30.96
N GLU A 241 -2.12 8.79 -30.24
CA GLU A 241 -1.77 8.23 -28.93
C GLU A 241 -2.12 9.18 -27.77
N LEU A 242 -2.36 10.46 -28.05
CA LEU A 242 -2.78 11.48 -27.07
C LEU A 242 -4.28 11.36 -26.75
N LYS A 243 -4.65 10.35 -25.96
CA LYS A 243 -6.07 10.00 -25.70
C LYS A 243 -6.61 10.47 -24.35
N SER A 244 -5.74 10.88 -23.43
CA SER A 244 -6.12 11.26 -22.08
C SER A 244 -5.37 12.50 -21.59
N VAL A 245 -5.90 13.15 -20.55
CA VAL A 245 -5.24 14.27 -19.86
C VAL A 245 -3.84 13.87 -19.38
N LYS A 246 -3.67 12.63 -18.90
CA LYS A 246 -2.36 12.09 -18.51
C LYS A 246 -1.37 12.07 -19.67
N ASP A 247 -1.81 11.64 -20.85
CA ASP A 247 -0.93 11.55 -22.03
C ASP A 247 -0.47 12.94 -22.47
N ILE A 248 -1.37 13.93 -22.40
CA ILE A 248 -1.07 15.34 -22.72
C ILE A 248 -0.07 15.91 -21.71
N PHE A 249 -0.32 15.77 -20.41
CA PHE A 249 0.61 16.26 -19.38
C PHE A 249 1.99 15.59 -19.49
N GLY A 250 2.04 14.27 -19.69
CA GLY A 250 3.30 13.54 -19.89
C GLY A 250 4.06 13.98 -21.14
N GLN A 251 3.35 14.25 -22.25
CA GLN A 251 3.95 14.77 -23.47
C GLN A 251 4.57 16.16 -23.26
N ILE A 252 3.91 17.06 -22.52
CA ILE A 252 4.43 18.40 -22.21
C ILE A 252 5.75 18.29 -21.43
N ILE A 253 5.79 17.42 -20.42
CA ILE A 253 7.01 17.18 -19.63
C ILE A 253 8.15 16.67 -20.53
N ASN A 254 7.89 15.68 -21.39
CA ASN A 254 8.91 15.13 -22.27
C ASN A 254 9.41 16.16 -23.31
N LEU A 255 8.55 17.07 -23.78
CA LEU A 255 8.92 18.11 -24.74
C LEU A 255 9.91 19.12 -24.15
N GLN A 256 9.85 19.39 -22.85
CA GLN A 256 10.75 20.35 -22.18
C GLN A 256 12.22 19.90 -22.24
N GLY A 257 12.48 18.60 -22.03
CA GLY A 257 13.83 18.02 -22.04
C GLY A 257 14.34 17.59 -23.43
N GLU A 258 13.49 17.59 -24.46
CA GLU A 258 13.80 16.98 -25.77
C GLU A 258 15.01 17.64 -26.45
N LYS A 259 15.14 18.97 -26.39
CA LYS A 259 16.28 19.67 -26.99
C LYS A 259 17.60 19.19 -26.39
N LYS A 260 17.70 19.18 -25.06
CA LYS A 260 18.91 18.77 -24.34
C LYS A 260 19.20 17.28 -24.54
N TYR A 261 18.16 16.44 -24.56
CA TYR A 261 18.30 15.02 -24.90
C TYR A 261 18.92 14.82 -26.29
N ARG A 262 18.49 15.56 -27.32
CA ARG A 262 19.06 15.47 -28.68
C ARG A 262 20.50 15.91 -28.76
N GLU A 263 20.89 16.93 -27.99
CA GLU A 263 22.28 17.39 -27.90
C GLU A 263 23.15 16.33 -27.24
N ASN A 264 22.71 15.78 -26.11
CA ASN A 264 23.41 14.71 -25.39
C ASN A 264 23.53 13.41 -26.20
N LEU A 265 22.49 13.05 -26.97
CA LEU A 265 22.51 11.89 -27.86
C LEU A 265 23.60 11.98 -28.93
N ARG A 266 23.92 13.19 -29.42
CA ARG A 266 24.98 13.39 -30.43
C ARG A 266 26.38 13.16 -29.88
N ASN A 267 26.56 13.29 -28.57
CA ASN A 267 27.83 13.10 -27.88
C ASN A 267 27.95 11.70 -27.25
N THR A 268 27.11 10.74 -27.68
CA THR A 268 27.13 9.36 -27.18
C THR A 268 27.88 8.46 -28.16
N ASP A 269 28.92 7.76 -27.69
CA ASP A 269 29.71 6.84 -28.53
C ASP A 269 29.03 5.49 -28.73
N VAL A 270 28.47 4.93 -27.65
CA VAL A 270 27.73 3.68 -27.67
C VAL A 270 26.35 3.90 -27.05
N LEU A 271 25.32 3.96 -27.89
CA LEU A 271 23.93 4.10 -27.46
C LEU A 271 23.28 2.72 -27.27
N ILE A 272 22.91 2.39 -26.04
CA ILE A 272 22.09 1.23 -25.71
C ILE A 272 20.64 1.70 -25.57
N LYS A 273 19.86 1.60 -26.66
CA LYS A 273 18.44 1.99 -26.67
C LYS A 273 17.55 0.81 -26.31
N VAL A 274 16.93 0.85 -25.14
CA VAL A 274 16.08 -0.25 -24.65
C VAL A 274 14.65 -0.14 -25.20
N ASP A 275 14.11 -1.24 -25.72
CA ASP A 275 12.69 -1.31 -26.08
C ASP A 275 11.80 -1.41 -24.83
N VAL A 276 11.18 -0.28 -24.48
CA VAL A 276 10.27 -0.17 -23.32
C VAL A 276 8.79 -0.22 -23.73
N THR A 277 8.49 -0.61 -24.97
CA THR A 277 7.12 -0.62 -25.50
C THR A 277 6.21 -1.52 -24.64
N GLY A 278 5.04 -0.98 -24.27
CA GLY A 278 4.06 -1.64 -23.41
C GLY A 278 4.26 -1.39 -21.90
N TYR A 279 5.33 -0.69 -21.50
CA TYR A 279 5.62 -0.37 -20.10
C TYR A 279 5.66 1.14 -19.86
N SER A 280 5.21 1.54 -18.67
CA SER A 280 5.21 2.93 -18.21
C SER A 280 6.18 3.11 -17.04
N ALA A 281 6.44 4.35 -16.65
CA ALA A 281 7.24 4.66 -15.45
C ALA A 281 6.65 4.06 -14.15
N ALA A 282 5.37 3.65 -14.14
CA ALA A 282 4.70 3.06 -12.98
C ALA A 282 4.61 1.51 -13.03
N SER A 283 5.22 0.86 -14.02
CA SER A 283 5.10 -0.60 -14.24
C SER A 283 5.97 -1.45 -13.30
N PHE A 284 5.85 -1.28 -11.99
CA PHE A 284 6.65 -2.00 -10.98
C PHE A 284 6.11 -3.39 -10.59
N THR A 285 5.45 -4.09 -11.52
CA THR A 285 5.06 -5.50 -11.30
C THR A 285 6.25 -6.41 -11.56
N LYS A 286 6.37 -7.52 -10.83
CA LYS A 286 7.45 -8.49 -11.02
C LYS A 286 7.64 -8.86 -12.50
N GLU A 287 6.56 -9.17 -13.20
CA GLU A 287 6.63 -9.56 -14.62
C GLU A 287 7.17 -8.44 -15.53
N ALA A 288 6.90 -7.18 -15.18
CA ALA A 288 7.35 -6.03 -15.94
C ALA A 288 8.84 -5.75 -15.67
N ILE A 289 9.24 -5.81 -14.40
CA ILE A 289 10.64 -5.69 -13.97
C ILE A 289 11.50 -6.76 -14.66
N ASP A 290 11.10 -8.03 -14.59
CA ASP A 290 11.80 -9.16 -15.21
C ASP A 290 11.93 -8.94 -16.73
N THR A 291 10.85 -8.53 -17.39
CA THR A 291 10.88 -8.27 -18.84
C THR A 291 11.81 -7.10 -19.18
N LEU A 292 11.75 -5.99 -18.44
CA LEU A 292 12.56 -4.80 -18.68
C LEU A 292 14.06 -5.09 -18.49
N MET A 293 14.43 -5.88 -17.48
CA MET A 293 15.82 -6.31 -17.27
C MET A 293 16.34 -7.13 -18.44
N VAL A 294 15.56 -8.13 -18.89
CA VAL A 294 15.92 -8.96 -20.05
C VAL A 294 16.05 -8.11 -21.32
N ARG A 295 15.19 -7.12 -21.51
CA ARG A 295 15.29 -6.20 -22.65
C ARG A 295 16.50 -5.28 -22.56
N GLY A 296 16.90 -4.87 -21.35
CA GLY A 296 18.14 -4.12 -21.13
C GLY A 296 19.38 -4.92 -21.50
N GLU A 297 19.45 -6.18 -21.05
CA GLU A 297 20.51 -7.13 -21.43
C GLU A 297 20.54 -7.34 -22.94
N ARG A 298 19.38 -7.59 -23.56
CA ARG A 298 19.29 -7.75 -25.01
C ARG A 298 19.76 -6.51 -25.78
N ALA A 299 19.31 -5.32 -25.40
CA ALA A 299 19.69 -4.08 -26.10
C ALA A 299 21.19 -3.80 -25.99
N ALA A 300 21.81 -4.13 -24.85
CA ALA A 300 23.25 -4.02 -24.68
C ALA A 300 23.99 -5.06 -25.53
N MET A 301 23.47 -6.29 -25.63
CA MET A 301 24.03 -7.33 -26.49
C MET A 301 23.88 -6.99 -27.98
N ASP A 302 22.79 -6.35 -28.38
CA ASP A 302 22.61 -5.81 -29.74
C ASP A 302 23.65 -4.70 -30.04
N SER A 303 24.22 -4.09 -29.00
CA SER A 303 25.29 -3.07 -29.08
C SER A 303 26.70 -3.64 -28.84
N TRP A 304 26.85 -4.97 -28.78
CA TRP A 304 28.08 -5.66 -28.40
C TRP A 304 29.28 -5.29 -29.27
N ASP A 305 29.11 -5.22 -30.59
CA ASP A 305 30.17 -4.85 -31.52
C ASP A 305 30.67 -3.40 -31.26
N GLY A 306 29.77 -2.50 -30.87
CA GLY A 306 30.11 -1.13 -30.47
C GLY A 306 30.91 -1.09 -29.17
N LEU A 307 30.54 -1.93 -28.19
CA LEU A 307 31.30 -2.08 -26.94
C LEU A 307 32.70 -2.64 -27.21
N LEU A 308 32.84 -3.68 -28.06
CA LEU A 308 34.14 -4.23 -28.43
C LEU A 308 34.99 -3.23 -29.23
N ALA A 309 34.39 -2.47 -30.15
CA ALA A 309 35.09 -1.41 -30.87
C ALA A 309 35.61 -0.32 -29.91
N LEU A 310 34.82 0.03 -28.89
CA LEU A 310 35.27 0.92 -27.82
C LEU A 310 36.42 0.29 -27.01
N LYS A 311 36.32 -0.99 -26.63
CA LYS A 311 37.40 -1.73 -25.93
C LYS A 311 38.72 -1.67 -26.68
N GLN A 312 38.67 -1.84 -28.01
CA GLN A 312 39.84 -1.73 -28.88
C GLN A 312 40.38 -0.30 -28.93
N LYS A 313 39.53 0.73 -29.00
CA LYS A 313 39.95 2.15 -28.93
C LYS A 313 40.64 2.50 -27.60
N LEU A 314 40.28 1.83 -26.51
CA LEU A 314 40.92 1.99 -25.20
C LEU A 314 42.30 1.30 -25.12
N GLY A 315 42.68 0.51 -26.13
CA GLY A 315 43.93 -0.24 -26.15
C GLY A 315 43.96 -1.43 -25.17
N LEU A 316 42.80 -1.99 -24.83
CA LEU A 316 42.66 -3.10 -23.89
C LEU A 316 42.73 -4.45 -24.63
N ALA A 317 43.30 -5.47 -23.98
CA ALA A 317 43.32 -6.83 -24.51
C ALA A 317 41.91 -7.44 -24.57
N ASP A 318 41.68 -8.38 -25.48
CA ASP A 318 40.35 -9.00 -25.67
C ASP A 318 39.84 -9.70 -24.39
N ASP A 319 40.75 -10.30 -23.61
CA ASP A 319 40.48 -10.98 -22.34
C ASP A 319 40.53 -10.03 -21.12
N TYR A 320 40.77 -8.73 -21.32
CA TYR A 320 40.78 -7.77 -20.22
C TYR A 320 39.43 -7.73 -19.52
N GLN A 321 39.49 -7.81 -18.19
CA GLN A 321 38.36 -7.65 -17.29
C GLN A 321 38.73 -6.62 -16.21
N PRO A 322 37.97 -5.52 -16.07
CA PRO A 322 38.27 -4.49 -15.08
C PRO A 322 38.09 -5.02 -13.66
N ARG A 323 38.94 -4.55 -12.74
CA ARG A 323 38.79 -4.87 -11.33
C ARG A 323 37.55 -4.17 -10.77
N ARG A 324 36.57 -4.95 -10.31
CA ARG A 324 35.36 -4.44 -9.69
C ARG A 324 35.64 -3.91 -8.27
N PRO A 325 35.05 -2.77 -7.86
CA PRO A 325 35.11 -2.32 -6.47
C PRO A 325 34.23 -3.11 -5.46
N GLY A 326 33.45 -4.09 -5.92
CA GLY A 326 32.50 -4.88 -5.11
C GLY A 326 32.91 -6.34 -4.85
N PRO A 327 32.00 -7.18 -4.32
CA PRO A 327 30.60 -6.86 -4.02
C PRO A 327 30.46 -6.04 -2.73
N PHE A 328 29.64 -5.00 -2.77
CA PHE A 328 29.22 -4.30 -1.56
C PHE A 328 28.43 -5.22 -0.63
N ARG A 329 28.54 -5.01 0.69
CA ARG A 329 27.88 -5.88 1.66
C ARG A 329 26.37 -5.73 1.56
N LEU A 330 25.65 -6.83 1.34
CA LEU A 330 24.20 -6.81 1.45
C LEU A 330 23.81 -6.54 2.92
N PRO A 331 22.88 -5.60 3.19
CA PRO A 331 22.33 -5.43 4.52
C PRO A 331 21.77 -6.78 4.99
N GLY A 332 22.25 -7.27 6.13
CA GLY A 332 21.81 -8.57 6.65
C GLY A 332 20.31 -8.56 6.98
N VAL A 333 19.60 -9.67 6.74
CA VAL A 333 18.18 -9.86 7.10
C VAL A 333 17.94 -9.75 8.63
N ALA A 334 19.01 -9.65 9.44
CA ALA A 334 19.00 -9.82 10.88
C ALA A 334 19.66 -8.66 11.66
N VAL A 335 19.57 -7.41 11.20
CA VAL A 335 19.88 -6.28 12.08
C VAL A 335 18.66 -5.38 12.18
N ASP A 336 17.91 -5.54 13.28
CA ASP A 336 16.97 -4.54 13.82
C ASP A 336 17.73 -3.28 14.27
N ARG A 337 18.69 -2.78 13.47
CA ARG A 337 19.27 -1.45 13.66
C ARG A 337 18.46 -0.49 12.81
N GLU A 338 17.87 0.50 13.47
CA GLU A 338 17.40 1.69 12.76
C GLU A 338 18.60 2.39 12.15
N ILE A 339 18.74 2.28 10.83
CA ILE A 339 19.73 3.07 10.08
C ILE A 339 19.18 4.50 10.02
N PRO A 340 19.94 5.52 10.47
CA PRO A 340 19.49 6.90 10.46
C PRO A 340 19.06 7.31 9.04
N VAL A 341 17.86 7.89 8.92
CA VAL A 341 17.42 8.50 7.67
C VAL A 341 17.60 10.00 7.81
N ASP A 342 18.16 10.62 6.78
CA ASP A 342 18.26 12.06 6.72
C ASP A 342 16.88 12.71 6.85
N SER A 343 16.76 13.59 7.84
CA SER A 343 15.53 14.32 8.17
C SER A 343 14.99 15.15 7.00
N GLN A 344 15.83 15.51 6.03
CA GLN A 344 15.45 16.27 4.83
C GLN A 344 14.62 15.43 3.85
N ILE A 345 14.78 14.10 3.85
CA ILE A 345 14.05 13.19 2.94
C ILE A 345 13.06 12.26 3.66
N ALA A 346 13.19 12.10 4.97
CA ALA A 346 12.17 11.49 5.81
C ALA A 346 12.14 12.10 7.20
N ALA A 347 11.16 12.96 7.46
CA ALA A 347 10.77 13.26 8.83
C ALA A 347 10.25 11.97 9.52
N PRO A 348 10.34 11.87 10.86
CA PRO A 348 9.81 10.73 11.61
C PRO A 348 8.37 10.40 11.22
N ALA A 349 7.95 9.14 11.42
CA ALA A 349 6.59 8.71 11.16
C ALA A 349 5.60 9.38 12.13
N VAL A 350 5.28 10.64 11.90
CA VAL A 350 4.29 11.39 12.67
C VAL A 350 2.91 11.03 12.13
N ARG A 351 1.96 10.68 13.01
CA ARG A 351 0.57 10.40 12.65
C ARG A 351 -0.05 11.61 11.97
N GLU A 352 -0.49 11.47 10.73
CA GLU A 352 -0.97 12.61 9.92
C GLU A 352 -2.50 12.74 9.97
N ASN A 353 -2.98 13.99 9.89
CA ASN A 353 -4.42 14.22 9.74
C ASN A 353 -4.82 13.77 8.34
N LYS A 354 -5.91 13.00 8.25
CA LYS A 354 -6.37 12.41 6.99
C LYS A 354 -7.84 12.67 6.79
N LEU A 355 -8.22 12.94 5.55
CA LEU A 355 -9.59 12.84 5.07
C LEU A 355 -9.71 11.55 4.28
N ASN A 356 -10.53 10.64 4.78
CA ASN A 356 -10.77 9.34 4.23
C ASN A 356 -12.17 9.31 3.58
N VAL A 357 -12.26 8.80 2.35
CA VAL A 357 -13.51 8.71 1.59
C VAL A 357 -13.71 7.28 1.11
N GLY A 358 -14.84 6.70 1.48
CA GLY A 358 -15.29 5.37 1.10
C GLY A 358 -16.60 5.47 0.32
N PHE A 359 -16.71 4.65 -0.73
CA PHE A 359 -17.94 4.52 -1.49
C PHE A 359 -18.32 3.05 -1.60
N ARG A 360 -19.63 2.79 -1.59
CA ARG A 360 -20.20 1.48 -1.77
C ARG A 360 -21.49 1.58 -2.60
N PHE A 361 -21.65 0.66 -3.54
CA PHE A 361 -22.92 0.37 -4.16
C PHE A 361 -23.30 -1.10 -3.92
N ASP A 362 -24.53 -1.42 -3.56
CA ASP A 362 -25.02 -2.80 -3.61
C ASP A 362 -26.54 -2.91 -3.75
N THR A 363 -27.02 -4.12 -4.04
CA THR A 363 -28.43 -4.44 -4.27
C THR A 363 -29.35 -4.20 -3.09
N GLU A 364 -28.81 -3.92 -1.91
CA GLU A 364 -29.58 -3.75 -0.69
C GLU A 364 -29.68 -2.29 -0.26
N GLU A 365 -28.54 -1.62 -0.24
CA GLU A 365 -28.39 -0.24 0.21
C GLU A 365 -28.42 0.77 -0.93
N LEU A 366 -28.34 0.30 -2.18
CA LEU A 366 -28.09 1.13 -3.36
C LEU A 366 -26.76 1.83 -3.19
N ALA A 367 -26.72 3.15 -2.99
CA ALA A 367 -25.47 3.89 -2.81
C ALA A 367 -25.25 4.29 -1.35
N ALA A 368 -24.02 4.12 -0.87
CA ALA A 368 -23.55 4.65 0.39
C ALA A 368 -22.21 5.37 0.21
N LEU A 369 -22.07 6.51 0.88
CA LEU A 369 -20.85 7.31 0.93
C LEU A 369 -20.45 7.46 2.40
N GLN A 370 -19.19 7.23 2.72
CA GLN A 370 -18.63 7.49 4.04
C GLN A 370 -17.44 8.43 3.94
N ALA A 371 -17.44 9.47 4.76
CA ALA A 371 -16.31 10.33 4.99
C ALA A 371 -15.86 10.17 6.44
N ASN A 372 -14.56 10.09 6.66
CA ASN A 372 -13.96 10.08 7.98
C ASN A 372 -12.78 11.04 8.00
N THR A 373 -12.62 11.74 9.11
CA THR A 373 -11.44 12.56 9.34
C THR A 373 -10.90 12.35 10.73
N ASP A 374 -9.58 12.17 10.79
CA ASP A 374 -8.83 11.98 12.02
C ASP A 374 -7.94 13.20 12.23
N PHE A 375 -8.13 13.88 13.36
CA PHE A 375 -7.37 15.04 13.78
C PHE A 375 -6.51 14.69 14.98
N TYR A 376 -5.19 14.69 14.78
CA TYR A 376 -4.22 14.44 15.82
C TYR A 376 -3.67 15.75 16.39
N PHE A 377 -3.66 15.88 17.71
CA PHE A 377 -3.14 17.05 18.42
C PHE A 377 -2.45 16.66 19.74
N GLY A 378 -1.80 17.63 20.37
CA GLY A 378 -0.84 17.41 21.46
C GLY A 378 0.62 17.37 20.96
N ARG A 379 1.58 17.53 21.89
CA ARG A 379 3.01 17.63 21.55
C ARG A 379 3.55 16.38 20.82
N GLN A 380 3.03 15.21 21.17
CA GLN A 380 3.38 13.93 20.54
C GLN A 380 2.24 13.32 19.70
N ARG A 381 1.18 14.09 19.40
CA ARG A 381 -0.01 13.60 18.65
C ARG A 381 -0.69 12.38 19.30
N GLU A 382 -0.73 12.38 20.63
CA GLU A 382 -1.37 11.36 21.47
C GLU A 382 -2.89 11.50 21.52
N SER A 383 -3.41 12.72 21.33
CA SER A 383 -4.85 12.98 21.32
C SER A 383 -5.41 12.93 19.90
N LEU A 384 -6.48 12.18 19.71
CA LEU A 384 -7.17 11.98 18.45
C LEU A 384 -8.64 12.39 18.59
N VAL A 385 -9.11 13.27 17.71
CA VAL A 385 -10.53 13.47 17.43
C VAL A 385 -10.85 12.86 16.08
N SER A 386 -11.80 11.93 16.07
CA SER A 386 -12.27 11.26 14.85
C SER A 386 -13.71 11.64 14.59
N LEU A 387 -13.98 12.14 13.38
CA LEU A 387 -15.33 12.45 12.91
C LEU A 387 -15.65 11.53 11.73
N THR A 388 -16.74 10.78 11.81
CA THR A 388 -17.21 9.91 10.74
C THR A 388 -18.65 10.26 10.38
N ALA A 389 -18.92 10.42 9.10
CA ALA A 389 -20.25 10.60 8.56
C ALA A 389 -20.47 9.61 7.42
N ARG A 390 -21.63 8.95 7.43
CA ARG A 390 -22.09 8.02 6.40
C ARG A 390 -23.46 8.44 5.93
N LEU A 391 -23.64 8.52 4.62
CA LEU A 391 -24.89 8.81 3.94
C LEU A 391 -25.32 7.57 3.16
N GLY A 392 -26.61 7.23 3.26
CA GLY A 392 -27.23 6.07 2.61
C GLY A 392 -28.50 5.66 3.36
N LYS A 393 -29.06 4.47 3.06
CA LYS A 393 -30.19 3.92 3.84
C LYS A 393 -29.88 3.72 5.32
N ARG A 394 -28.59 3.62 5.65
CA ARG A 394 -28.07 3.52 7.01
C ARG A 394 -27.16 4.72 7.25
N THR A 395 -27.77 5.83 7.66
CA THR A 395 -27.05 7.07 7.91
C THR A 395 -26.40 6.99 9.28
N LEU A 396 -25.14 7.38 9.39
CA LEU A 396 -24.39 7.36 10.64
C LEU A 396 -23.61 8.67 10.79
N ALA A 397 -23.60 9.21 12.01
CA ALA A 397 -22.69 10.26 12.43
C ALA A 397 -22.00 9.83 13.71
N ARG A 398 -20.67 9.87 13.75
CA ARG A 398 -19.88 9.47 14.91
C ARG A 398 -18.81 10.50 15.21
N LEU A 399 -18.77 10.93 16.46
CA LEU A 399 -17.70 11.75 17.04
C LEU A 399 -16.97 10.92 18.08
N GLY A 400 -15.67 10.76 17.93
CA GLY A 400 -14.82 10.06 18.89
C GLY A 400 -13.68 10.95 19.36
N TYR A 401 -13.39 10.90 20.65
CA TYR A 401 -12.14 11.37 21.22
C TYR A 401 -11.39 10.17 21.80
N SER A 402 -10.11 10.02 21.49
CA SER A 402 -9.24 9.07 22.16
C SER A 402 -7.90 9.68 22.52
N TYR A 403 -7.38 9.26 23.67
CA TYR A 403 -6.02 9.50 24.10
C TYR A 403 -5.24 8.19 23.94
N GLN A 404 -4.08 8.27 23.31
CA GLN A 404 -3.23 7.12 23.01
C GLN A 404 -1.88 7.28 23.70
N TRP A 405 -1.55 6.38 24.62
CA TRP A 405 -0.29 6.36 25.34
C TRP A 405 0.74 5.46 24.65
N ASP A 406 2.00 5.68 25.00
CA ASP A 406 3.10 4.81 24.60
C ASP A 406 2.86 3.34 24.96
N GLY A 407 3.39 2.47 24.09
CA GLY A 407 3.21 1.03 24.19
C GLY A 407 1.87 0.51 23.68
N GLY A 408 0.98 1.35 23.12
CA GLY A 408 -0.25 0.90 22.45
C GLY A 408 -1.51 0.88 23.31
N TRP A 409 -1.51 1.57 24.47
CA TRP A 409 -2.74 1.81 25.21
C TRP A 409 -3.55 2.93 24.56
N GLN A 410 -4.87 2.81 24.58
CA GLN A 410 -5.78 3.87 24.16
C GLN A 410 -7.02 3.89 25.06
N ALA A 411 -7.53 5.07 25.37
CA ALA A 411 -8.83 5.22 26.01
C ALA A 411 -9.59 6.33 25.31
N GLY A 412 -10.91 6.17 25.23
CA GLY A 412 -11.72 7.10 24.49
C GLY A 412 -13.17 7.12 24.89
N LEU A 413 -13.80 8.19 24.44
CA LEU A 413 -15.23 8.43 24.50
C LEU A 413 -15.71 8.64 23.07
N ALA A 414 -16.78 7.95 22.69
CA ALA A 414 -17.41 8.14 21.40
C ALA A 414 -18.92 8.29 21.54
N TYR A 415 -19.48 9.21 20.77
CA TYR A 415 -20.91 9.32 20.54
C TYR A 415 -21.19 8.95 19.09
N GLN A 416 -22.18 8.08 18.89
CA GLN A 416 -22.63 7.64 17.58
C GLN A 416 -24.14 7.80 17.49
N PHE A 417 -24.60 8.34 16.38
CA PHE A 417 -25.99 8.40 15.97
C PHE A 417 -26.16 7.60 14.69
N ASP A 418 -27.15 6.72 14.67
CA ASP A 418 -27.55 5.92 13.53
C ASP A 418 -29.02 6.18 13.21
N TYR A 419 -29.33 6.35 11.92
CA TYR A 419 -30.67 6.20 11.37
C TYR A 419 -30.66 4.98 10.44
N LYS A 420 -31.54 4.02 10.71
CA LYS A 420 -31.57 2.75 9.98
C LYS A 420 -32.96 2.50 9.41
N ASP A 421 -33.00 2.29 8.10
CA ASP A 421 -34.12 1.76 7.35
C ASP A 421 -33.78 0.32 6.90
N MET A 422 -34.53 -0.65 7.41
CA MET A 422 -34.33 -2.06 7.08
C MET A 422 -35.62 -2.88 7.03
N ASN A 423 -35.55 -3.95 6.25
CA ASN A 423 -36.61 -4.94 6.14
C ASN A 423 -36.16 -6.21 6.85
N ILE A 424 -37.01 -6.77 7.71
CA ILE A 424 -36.78 -8.08 8.32
C ILE A 424 -37.61 -9.13 7.58
N TYR A 425 -37.00 -10.28 7.37
CA TYR A 425 -37.57 -11.41 6.67
C TYR A 425 -37.77 -12.59 7.62
N ASN A 426 -38.65 -13.49 7.24
CA ASN A 426 -38.83 -14.80 7.84
C ASN A 426 -39.01 -15.83 6.72
N GLU A 427 -38.12 -16.82 6.66
CA GLU A 427 -38.12 -17.86 5.62
C GLU A 427 -38.16 -17.27 4.19
N GLY A 428 -37.37 -16.22 3.94
CA GLY A 428 -37.29 -15.55 2.65
C GLY A 428 -38.49 -14.68 2.27
N LYS A 429 -39.49 -14.52 3.15
CA LYS A 429 -40.63 -13.60 2.96
C LYS A 429 -40.45 -12.35 3.82
N ARG A 430 -40.72 -11.19 3.25
CA ARG A 430 -40.66 -9.91 3.97
C ARG A 430 -41.72 -9.93 5.06
N ALA A 431 -41.31 -9.77 6.31
CA ALA A 431 -42.17 -9.86 7.48
C ALA A 431 -42.58 -8.46 7.99
N LEU A 432 -41.61 -7.55 8.09
CA LEU A 432 -41.82 -6.19 8.60
C LEU A 432 -40.81 -5.20 8.02
N ASP A 433 -41.23 -3.94 7.97
CA ASP A 433 -40.39 -2.80 7.66
C ASP A 433 -40.16 -1.98 8.92
N LEU A 434 -38.89 -1.70 9.21
CA LEU A 434 -38.46 -1.07 10.44
C LEU A 434 -37.58 0.13 10.16
N THR A 435 -38.02 1.28 10.64
CA THR A 435 -37.20 2.48 10.73
C THR A 435 -36.97 2.83 12.20
N PHE A 436 -35.72 3.11 12.55
CA PHE A 436 -35.38 3.52 13.92
C PHE A 436 -34.13 4.38 13.97
N THR A 437 -34.05 5.15 15.04
CA THR A 437 -32.84 5.85 15.43
C THR A 437 -32.17 5.12 16.59
N HIS A 438 -30.84 5.07 16.56
CA HIS A 438 -30.02 4.47 17.59
C HIS A 438 -28.93 5.46 17.99
N GLN A 439 -28.81 5.73 19.28
CA GLN A 439 -27.75 6.54 19.85
C GLN A 439 -26.87 5.66 20.74
N LEU A 440 -25.56 5.74 20.56
CA LEU A 440 -24.59 4.99 21.33
C LEU A 440 -23.57 5.95 21.94
N VAL A 441 -23.43 5.91 23.26
CA VAL A 441 -22.30 6.50 23.98
C VAL A 441 -21.39 5.36 24.43
N ARG A 442 -20.17 5.32 23.91
CA ARG A 442 -19.16 4.32 24.28
C ARG A 442 -18.02 4.98 25.05
N MET A 443 -17.71 4.44 26.22
CA MET A 443 -16.51 4.78 26.98
C MET A 443 -15.70 3.52 27.23
N GLY A 444 -14.40 3.53 26.94
CA GLY A 444 -13.58 2.35 27.18
C GLY A 444 -12.10 2.57 26.98
N ALA A 445 -11.34 1.54 27.33
CA ALA A 445 -9.93 1.43 27.09
C ALA A 445 -9.62 0.20 26.25
N ALA A 446 -8.61 0.30 25.40
CA ALA A 446 -8.06 -0.81 24.65
C ALA A 446 -6.54 -0.81 24.69
N LYS A 447 -5.97 -1.97 24.44
CA LYS A 447 -4.55 -2.20 24.38
C LYS A 447 -4.23 -3.03 23.16
N ASP A 448 -3.44 -2.45 22.27
CA ASP A 448 -2.96 -3.08 21.06
C ASP A 448 -1.55 -3.65 21.27
N TRP A 449 -1.37 -4.90 20.85
CA TRP A 449 -0.10 -5.61 20.80
C TRP A 449 0.02 -6.28 19.43
N ASN A 450 0.65 -5.60 18.48
CA ASN A 450 0.80 -6.02 17.08
C ASN A 450 -0.54 -6.37 16.41
N ASN A 451 -0.87 -7.65 16.36
CA ASN A 451 -2.06 -8.20 15.73
C ASN A 451 -3.19 -8.52 16.72
N ILE A 452 -2.99 -8.25 18.02
CA ILE A 452 -3.95 -8.50 19.10
C ILE A 452 -4.43 -7.16 19.66
N GLN A 453 -5.71 -7.06 19.94
CA GLN A 453 -6.29 -5.96 20.71
C GLN A 453 -7.15 -6.54 21.85
N VAL A 454 -6.94 -6.04 23.06
CA VAL A 454 -7.83 -6.26 24.21
C VAL A 454 -8.59 -4.97 24.48
N SER A 455 -9.88 -5.06 24.76
CA SER A 455 -10.74 -3.90 25.01
C SER A 455 -11.70 -4.15 26.17
N LEU A 456 -11.96 -3.12 26.94
CA LEU A 456 -12.91 -3.11 28.06
C LEU A 456 -13.65 -1.78 28.05
N GLY A 457 -14.95 -1.80 28.32
CA GLY A 457 -15.72 -0.56 28.34
C GLY A 457 -17.18 -0.71 28.73
N ILE A 458 -17.87 0.42 28.63
CA ILE A 458 -19.29 0.60 28.90
C ILE A 458 -19.92 1.28 27.70
N ASP A 459 -21.01 0.70 27.23
CA ASP A 459 -21.87 1.29 26.21
C ASP A 459 -23.20 1.70 26.86
N PHE A 460 -23.71 2.86 26.47
CA PHE A 460 -25.10 3.25 26.66
C PHE A 460 -25.77 3.32 25.29
N ASP A 461 -26.74 2.46 25.06
CA ASP A 461 -27.50 2.35 23.83
C ASP A 461 -28.93 2.85 24.07
N TYR A 462 -29.40 3.74 23.20
CA TYR A 462 -30.79 4.19 23.15
C TYR A 462 -31.38 3.91 21.78
N TYR A 463 -32.42 3.08 21.74
CA TYR A 463 -33.16 2.75 20.53
C TYR A 463 -34.53 3.43 20.55
N HIS A 464 -34.83 4.17 19.49
CA HIS A 464 -36.12 4.81 19.29
C HIS A 464 -36.72 4.38 17.95
N TYR A 465 -37.77 3.56 18.01
CA TYR A 465 -38.44 2.97 16.86
C TYR A 465 -39.53 3.93 16.34
N HIS A 466 -39.56 4.17 15.02
CA HIS A 466 -40.45 5.14 14.38
C HIS A 466 -41.62 4.45 13.67
N ASP A 467 -41.48 4.19 12.37
CA ASP A 467 -42.52 3.56 11.56
C ASP A 467 -42.36 2.03 11.62
N LEU A 468 -43.42 1.36 12.07
CA LEU A 468 -43.55 -0.09 12.02
C LEU A 468 -44.72 -0.45 11.11
N LEU A 469 -44.42 -0.82 9.86
CA LEU A 469 -45.40 -1.44 8.98
C LEU A 469 -45.28 -2.96 9.14
N SER A 470 -46.03 -3.50 10.10
CA SER A 470 -46.07 -4.94 10.39
C SER A 470 -47.30 -5.59 9.74
N LEU A 471 -47.10 -6.79 9.18
CA LEU A 471 -48.20 -7.67 8.75
C LEU A 471 -48.82 -8.47 9.92
N ASP A 472 -48.19 -8.44 11.11
CA ASP A 472 -48.62 -9.15 12.33
C ASP A 472 -48.63 -8.19 13.55
N PRO A 473 -49.79 -7.99 14.22
CA PRO A 473 -49.89 -7.15 15.42
C PRO A 473 -48.99 -7.58 16.57
N LEU A 474 -48.69 -8.89 16.72
CA LEU A 474 -47.88 -9.41 17.82
C LEU A 474 -46.39 -9.03 17.69
N ALA A 475 -45.92 -8.75 16.47
CA ALA A 475 -44.55 -8.33 16.22
C ALA A 475 -44.23 -6.96 16.84
N SER A 476 -45.23 -6.10 17.03
CA SER A 476 -45.05 -4.73 17.56
C SER A 476 -44.49 -4.68 18.97
N ALA A 477 -44.76 -5.71 19.80
CA ALA A 477 -44.29 -5.80 21.18
C ALA A 477 -42.76 -5.99 21.31
N LEU A 478 -42.07 -6.40 20.23
CA LEU A 478 -40.62 -6.55 20.20
C LEU A 478 -39.87 -5.22 19.95
N PHE A 479 -40.58 -4.18 19.52
CA PHE A 479 -40.01 -2.91 19.02
C PHE A 479 -40.34 -1.72 19.94
N GLU A 480 -40.31 -1.94 21.25
CA GLU A 480 -40.43 -0.87 22.23
C GLU A 480 -39.12 -0.08 22.38
N ASN A 481 -39.23 1.24 22.53
CA ASN A 481 -38.07 2.08 22.82
C ASN A 481 -37.32 1.55 24.03
N SER A 482 -36.00 1.39 23.89
CA SER A 482 -35.19 0.76 24.92
C SER A 482 -33.92 1.55 25.19
N SER A 483 -33.57 1.63 26.47
CA SER A 483 -32.29 2.15 26.95
C SER A 483 -31.54 0.98 27.58
N LEU A 484 -30.30 0.75 27.17
CA LEU A 484 -29.50 -0.38 27.61
C LEU A 484 -28.10 0.11 28.00
N PHE A 485 -27.60 -0.37 29.13
CA PHE A 485 -26.19 -0.27 29.50
C PHE A 485 -25.53 -1.62 29.26
N SER A 486 -24.45 -1.65 28.49
CA SER A 486 -23.67 -2.87 28.25
C SER A 486 -22.24 -2.73 28.77
N TYR A 487 -21.80 -3.68 29.60
CA TYR A 487 -20.42 -3.78 30.06
C TYR A 487 -19.72 -4.83 29.21
N PHE A 488 -18.68 -4.43 28.48
CA PHE A 488 -18.06 -5.31 27.49
C PHE A 488 -16.59 -5.60 27.75
N ALA A 489 -16.20 -6.81 27.40
CA ALA A 489 -14.82 -7.24 27.26
C ALA A 489 -14.64 -7.86 25.87
N GLY A 490 -13.65 -7.38 25.11
CA GLY A 490 -13.40 -7.82 23.75
C GLY A 490 -11.93 -8.18 23.52
N LEU A 491 -11.70 -9.26 22.78
CA LEU A 491 -10.39 -9.68 22.32
C LEU A 491 -10.46 -9.88 20.81
N VAL A 492 -9.59 -9.19 20.07
CA VAL A 492 -9.52 -9.26 18.61
C VAL A 492 -8.12 -9.66 18.18
N PHE A 493 -8.03 -10.59 17.24
CA PHE A 493 -6.81 -10.90 16.50
C PHE A 493 -7.07 -10.81 15.01
N ASN A 494 -6.11 -10.24 14.28
CA ASN A 494 -6.14 -10.26 12.83
C ASN A 494 -4.71 -10.18 12.28
N ASN A 495 -4.34 -11.13 11.43
CA ASN A 495 -3.11 -11.08 10.63
C ASN A 495 -3.38 -11.46 9.16
N LEU A 496 -4.61 -11.26 8.69
CA LEU A 496 -4.95 -11.46 7.29
C LEU A 496 -4.10 -10.52 6.44
N ASN A 497 -3.60 -11.03 5.31
CA ASN A 497 -2.73 -10.25 4.43
C ASN A 497 -3.46 -9.17 3.62
N GLU A 498 -4.78 -9.28 3.49
CA GLU A 498 -5.66 -8.26 2.91
C GLU A 498 -7.12 -8.52 3.29
N ARG A 499 -7.97 -7.50 3.20
CA ARG A 499 -9.39 -7.61 3.58
C ARG A 499 -10.31 -8.24 2.54
N SER A 500 -10.24 -7.83 1.27
CA SER A 500 -11.23 -8.22 0.26
C SER A 500 -11.02 -9.62 -0.30
N ALA A 501 -9.78 -10.03 -0.57
CA ALA A 501 -9.46 -11.35 -1.08
C ALA A 501 -8.23 -11.98 -0.38
N PRO A 502 -8.27 -12.16 0.96
CA PRO A 502 -7.15 -12.70 1.74
C PRO A 502 -6.68 -14.03 1.15
N THR A 503 -5.38 -14.26 1.09
CA THR A 503 -4.79 -15.54 0.67
C THR A 503 -4.09 -16.26 1.82
N LYS A 504 -3.74 -15.53 2.89
CA LYS A 504 -3.06 -16.09 4.06
C LYS A 504 -3.44 -15.33 5.33
N GLY A 505 -3.48 -16.07 6.43
CA GLY A 505 -3.63 -15.53 7.78
C GLY A 505 -4.92 -16.02 8.43
N MET A 506 -5.28 -15.40 9.54
CA MET A 506 -6.53 -15.64 10.24
C MET A 506 -7.00 -14.37 10.93
N SER A 507 -8.29 -14.31 11.18
CA SER A 507 -8.91 -13.33 12.05
C SER A 507 -9.82 -14.04 13.02
N TRP A 508 -9.81 -13.62 14.27
CA TRP A 508 -10.80 -14.04 15.24
C TRP A 508 -11.13 -12.90 16.19
N ALA A 509 -12.33 -12.91 16.72
CA ALA A 509 -12.68 -12.05 17.83
C ALA A 509 -13.61 -12.78 18.78
N VAL A 510 -13.47 -12.48 20.05
CA VAL A 510 -14.36 -12.93 21.12
C VAL A 510 -14.80 -11.70 21.88
N SER A 511 -16.08 -11.59 22.18
CA SER A 511 -16.57 -10.56 23.07
C SER A 511 -17.63 -11.09 24.02
N TYR A 512 -17.64 -10.50 25.20
CA TYR A 512 -18.65 -10.72 26.22
C TYR A 512 -19.30 -9.39 26.54
N HIS A 513 -20.62 -9.35 26.56
CA HIS A 513 -21.41 -8.18 26.97
C HIS A 513 -22.38 -8.58 28.08
N LEU A 514 -22.48 -7.73 29.11
CA LEU A 514 -23.48 -7.83 30.16
C LEU A 514 -24.45 -6.65 30.02
N TYR A 515 -25.71 -6.91 29.68
CA TYR A 515 -26.72 -5.88 29.45
C TYR A 515 -27.63 -5.67 30.67
N THR A 516 -27.88 -4.41 30.98
CA THR A 516 -28.75 -3.93 32.05
C THR A 516 -29.60 -2.75 31.56
N ASP A 517 -30.71 -2.43 32.22
CA ASP A 517 -31.52 -1.23 31.94
C ASP A 517 -31.39 -0.16 33.03
N ASN A 518 -30.91 -0.54 34.21
CA ASN A 518 -30.73 0.33 35.38
C ASN A 518 -29.32 0.24 35.98
N PHE A 519 -28.32 -0.10 35.16
CA PHE A 519 -26.93 -0.40 35.53
C PHE A 519 -26.67 -1.73 36.25
N PHE A 520 -27.66 -2.35 36.87
CA PHE A 520 -27.47 -3.54 37.72
C PHE A 520 -28.29 -4.76 37.30
N GLN A 521 -29.49 -4.55 36.78
CA GLN A 521 -30.48 -5.56 36.44
C GLN A 521 -31.06 -5.26 35.05
N TYR A 522 -31.87 -6.18 34.54
CA TYR A 522 -32.67 -5.95 33.33
C TYR A 522 -34.11 -6.36 33.61
N LYS A 523 -35.05 -5.41 33.54
CA LYS A 523 -36.49 -5.60 33.83
C LYS A 523 -36.71 -6.39 35.13
N ASP A 524 -36.11 -5.94 36.23
CA ASP A 524 -36.15 -6.56 37.57
C ASP A 524 -35.63 -8.01 37.64
N ASN A 525 -34.90 -8.46 36.62
CA ASN A 525 -34.30 -9.79 36.54
C ASN A 525 -32.77 -9.69 36.43
N ASN A 526 -32.12 -10.86 36.43
CA ASN A 526 -30.70 -10.96 36.15
C ASN A 526 -30.34 -10.28 34.80
N PRO A 527 -29.19 -9.60 34.73
CA PRO A 527 -28.67 -9.05 33.49
C PRO A 527 -28.63 -10.08 32.35
N ILE A 528 -28.71 -9.60 31.11
CA ILE A 528 -28.56 -10.47 29.94
C ILE A 528 -27.07 -10.61 29.64
N SER A 529 -26.57 -11.84 29.70
CA SER A 529 -25.22 -12.21 29.28
C SER A 529 -25.21 -12.57 27.80
N VAL A 530 -24.31 -11.96 27.04
CA VAL A 530 -24.13 -12.25 25.62
C VAL A 530 -22.68 -12.60 25.34
N PHE A 531 -22.46 -13.77 24.78
CA PHE A 531 -21.16 -14.23 24.31
C PHE A 531 -21.16 -14.28 22.79
N ASP A 532 -20.14 -13.69 22.17
CA ASP A 532 -19.95 -13.61 20.73
C ASP A 532 -18.55 -14.11 20.38
N ALA A 533 -18.46 -15.00 19.41
CA ALA A 533 -17.21 -15.52 18.89
C ALA A 533 -17.26 -15.59 17.37
N ARG A 534 -16.22 -15.07 16.72
CA ARG A 534 -16.01 -15.16 15.28
C ARG A 534 -14.60 -15.64 15.00
N TRP A 535 -14.46 -16.53 14.04
CA TRP A 535 -13.18 -17.03 13.56
C TRP A 535 -13.23 -17.21 12.05
N GLN A 536 -12.15 -16.84 11.38
CA GLN A 536 -11.93 -17.01 9.96
C GLN A 536 -10.48 -17.39 9.73
N GLY A 537 -10.24 -18.55 9.14
CA GLY A 537 -8.93 -18.97 8.67
C GLY A 537 -8.80 -18.73 7.17
N CYS A 538 -7.58 -18.45 6.69
CA CYS A 538 -7.30 -18.33 5.27
C CYS A 538 -5.94 -18.94 4.92
N PHE A 539 -5.95 -19.88 3.97
CA PHE A 539 -4.74 -20.47 3.42
C PHE A 539 -4.92 -20.81 1.94
N SER A 540 -3.84 -20.72 1.18
CA SER A 540 -3.83 -21.01 -0.26
C SER A 540 -2.96 -22.24 -0.57
N PRO A 541 -3.55 -23.43 -0.78
CA PRO A 541 -2.81 -24.63 -1.17
C PRO A 541 -2.04 -24.50 -2.49
N SER A 542 -2.46 -23.58 -3.36
CA SER A 542 -1.75 -23.23 -4.60
C SER A 542 -1.79 -21.71 -4.82
N SER A 543 -0.98 -21.21 -5.77
CA SER A 543 -0.98 -19.78 -6.12
C SER A 543 -2.30 -19.26 -6.71
N LYS A 544 -3.24 -20.16 -7.06
CA LYS A 544 -4.53 -19.80 -7.64
C LYS A 544 -5.74 -20.25 -6.81
N PHE A 545 -5.57 -21.11 -5.81
CA PHE A 545 -6.68 -21.65 -5.03
C PHE A 545 -6.54 -21.29 -3.56
N THR A 546 -7.63 -20.79 -2.96
CA THR A 546 -7.69 -20.34 -1.56
C THR A 546 -8.87 -20.99 -0.86
N VAL A 547 -8.63 -21.48 0.35
CA VAL A 547 -9.64 -22.09 1.22
C VAL A 547 -9.83 -21.18 2.43
N THR A 548 -11.08 -20.80 2.69
CA THR A 548 -11.44 -19.89 3.78
C THR A 548 -12.53 -20.53 4.65
N PRO A 549 -12.18 -21.35 5.65
CA PRO A 549 -13.12 -21.78 6.67
C PRO A 549 -13.46 -20.64 7.63
N SER A 550 -14.67 -20.67 8.18
CA SER A 550 -15.15 -19.68 9.15
C SER A 550 -16.11 -20.30 10.15
N PHE A 551 -16.15 -19.74 11.35
CA PHE A 551 -17.05 -20.12 12.42
C PHE A 551 -17.55 -18.86 13.13
N TYR A 552 -18.85 -18.79 13.35
CA TYR A 552 -19.51 -17.72 14.08
C TYR A 552 -20.41 -18.35 15.14
N GLY A 553 -20.41 -17.78 16.33
CA GLY A 553 -21.24 -18.23 17.42
C GLY A 553 -21.71 -17.06 18.27
N ARG A 554 -22.99 -17.02 18.59
CA ARG A 554 -23.56 -16.02 19.48
C ARG A 554 -24.61 -16.64 20.39
N VAL A 555 -24.44 -16.43 21.69
CA VAL A 555 -25.24 -17.05 22.73
C VAL A 555 -25.72 -15.99 23.72
N LEU A 556 -27.04 -15.94 23.91
CA LEU A 556 -27.71 -15.10 24.90
C LEU A 556 -28.17 -15.97 26.07
N SER A 557 -27.99 -15.48 27.29
CA SER A 557 -28.46 -16.11 28.54
C SER A 557 -29.04 -15.05 29.47
N GLY A 558 -30.13 -15.36 30.18
CA GLY A 558 -30.81 -14.42 31.07
C GLY A 558 -32.33 -14.65 31.15
N SER A 559 -33.09 -13.56 31.32
CA SER A 559 -34.54 -13.54 31.59
C SER A 559 -35.45 -14.08 30.47
N GLY A 560 -34.91 -14.53 29.34
CA GLY A 560 -35.66 -15.13 28.23
C GLY A 560 -36.47 -14.15 27.37
N ASN A 561 -36.70 -12.91 27.84
CA ASN A 561 -37.37 -11.86 27.09
C ASN A 561 -36.35 -10.85 26.52
N TYR A 562 -35.73 -11.20 25.39
CA TYR A 562 -34.67 -10.40 24.77
C TYR A 562 -35.25 -9.31 23.85
N PRO A 563 -34.80 -8.04 23.96
CA PRO A 563 -35.26 -6.98 23.07
C PRO A 563 -34.68 -7.17 21.66
N PHE A 564 -35.34 -6.61 20.64
CA PHE A 564 -34.87 -6.66 19.25
C PHE A 564 -33.42 -6.17 19.09
N ALA A 565 -33.03 -5.18 19.91
CA ALA A 565 -31.66 -4.65 19.96
C ALA A 565 -30.59 -5.73 20.19
N ILE A 566 -30.92 -6.83 20.89
CA ILE A 566 -29.94 -7.84 21.32
C ILE A 566 -30.17 -9.20 20.64
N ILE A 567 -31.40 -9.53 20.24
CA ILE A 567 -31.76 -10.85 19.68
C ILE A 567 -30.92 -11.20 18.44
N ASN A 568 -30.51 -12.46 18.35
CA ASN A 568 -29.66 -12.93 17.25
C ASN A 568 -30.32 -12.69 15.89
N MET A 569 -29.48 -12.39 14.90
CA MET A 569 -29.89 -12.17 13.53
C MET A 569 -28.95 -12.91 12.58
N VAL A 570 -29.50 -13.43 11.49
CA VAL A 570 -28.75 -14.15 10.47
C VAL A 570 -29.04 -13.60 9.08
N GLY A 571 -28.09 -13.73 8.17
CA GLY A 571 -28.25 -13.40 6.76
C GLY A 571 -27.37 -12.26 6.28
N GLY A 572 -27.36 -12.02 4.98
CA GLY A 572 -26.41 -11.14 4.30
C GLY A 572 -24.99 -11.73 4.23
N THR A 573 -24.14 -11.04 3.47
CA THR A 573 -22.74 -11.46 3.22
C THR A 573 -21.72 -10.75 4.10
N ILE A 574 -22.15 -9.70 4.82
CA ILE A 574 -21.30 -8.84 5.64
C ILE A 574 -21.74 -8.98 7.10
N PRO A 575 -20.86 -9.34 8.04
CA PRO A 575 -21.18 -9.33 9.46
C PRO A 575 -21.56 -7.93 9.94
N GLY A 576 -22.57 -7.84 10.81
CA GLY A 576 -22.97 -6.58 11.44
C GLY A 576 -23.61 -5.55 10.50
N ARG A 577 -23.95 -5.92 9.26
CA ARG A 577 -24.48 -5.04 8.22
C ARG A 577 -25.79 -4.35 8.62
N TYR A 578 -26.70 -5.13 9.19
CA TYR A 578 -28.02 -4.64 9.61
C TYR A 578 -27.95 -4.16 11.04
N MET A 579 -27.53 -5.07 11.92
CA MET A 579 -27.41 -4.89 13.35
C MET A 579 -26.10 -5.52 13.82
N PRO A 580 -25.42 -5.01 14.87
CA PRO A 580 -24.13 -5.54 15.33
C PRO A 580 -24.12 -7.06 15.60
N GLN A 581 -25.26 -7.62 16.01
CA GLN A 581 -25.46 -9.03 16.31
C GLN A 581 -25.71 -9.94 15.10
N GLN A 582 -25.73 -9.39 13.88
CA GLN A 582 -26.02 -10.16 12.68
C GLN A 582 -24.81 -11.00 12.23
N ILE A 583 -25.04 -12.31 12.13
CA ILE A 583 -24.10 -13.30 11.60
C ILE A 583 -24.37 -13.52 10.10
N PRO A 584 -23.36 -13.44 9.22
CA PRO A 584 -23.55 -13.69 7.79
C PRO A 584 -23.84 -15.17 7.52
N PHE A 585 -24.67 -15.46 6.51
CA PHE A 585 -25.02 -16.83 6.15
C PHE A 585 -25.24 -16.98 4.64
N THR A 586 -24.51 -17.89 4.00
CA THR A 586 -24.64 -18.15 2.56
C THR A 586 -26.03 -18.70 2.27
N GLY A 587 -26.81 -18.02 1.41
CA GLY A 587 -28.16 -18.48 1.03
C GLY A 587 -29.31 -17.80 1.76
N ILE A 588 -29.03 -17.01 2.79
CA ILE A 588 -29.99 -16.10 3.43
C ILE A 588 -29.52 -14.68 3.12
N ASN A 589 -30.07 -14.06 2.07
CA ASN A 589 -29.53 -12.78 1.59
C ASN A 589 -29.98 -11.57 2.42
N ARG A 590 -31.11 -11.68 3.13
CA ARG A 590 -31.72 -10.60 3.91
C ARG A 590 -31.68 -10.93 5.40
N ALA A 591 -31.84 -9.92 6.26
CA ALA A 591 -31.87 -10.12 7.70
C ALA A 591 -33.08 -10.96 8.14
N GLU A 592 -32.83 -12.08 8.82
CA GLU A 592 -33.84 -12.88 9.51
C GLU A 592 -33.48 -13.00 11.00
N LEU A 593 -34.50 -12.99 11.87
CA LEU A 593 -34.30 -13.19 13.30
C LEU A 593 -33.94 -14.65 13.59
N SER A 594 -33.16 -14.87 14.65
CA SER A 594 -32.75 -16.19 15.10
C SER A 594 -32.91 -16.33 16.61
N GLN A 595 -32.80 -17.56 17.10
CA GLN A 595 -32.99 -17.89 18.51
C GLN A 595 -31.77 -17.51 19.37
N ALA A 596 -31.90 -17.60 20.68
CA ALA A 596 -30.91 -17.13 21.65
C ALA A 596 -29.52 -17.77 21.52
N ALA A 597 -29.43 -19.01 21.05
CA ALA A 597 -28.16 -19.63 20.69
C ALA A 597 -28.10 -19.88 19.18
N LEU A 598 -27.08 -19.33 18.51
CA LEU A 598 -26.85 -19.46 17.08
C LEU A 598 -25.38 -19.80 16.81
N LEU A 599 -25.14 -20.89 16.08
CA LEU A 599 -23.82 -21.28 15.58
C LEU A 599 -23.87 -21.42 14.06
N VAL A 600 -22.84 -20.91 13.37
CA VAL A 600 -22.72 -20.98 11.91
C VAL A 600 -21.29 -21.35 11.53
N ALA A 601 -21.12 -22.46 10.83
CA ALA A 601 -19.89 -22.83 10.15
C ALA A 601 -19.99 -22.46 8.66
N GLY A 602 -18.93 -21.90 8.10
CA GLY A 602 -18.86 -21.51 6.70
C GLY A 602 -17.59 -21.98 6.02
N LEU A 603 -17.66 -22.24 4.73
CA LEU A 603 -16.52 -22.58 3.89
C LEU A 603 -16.62 -21.82 2.56
N ASN A 604 -15.56 -21.09 2.20
CA ASN A 604 -15.43 -20.48 0.88
C ASN A 604 -14.19 -21.03 0.16
N LEU A 605 -14.42 -21.62 -1.00
CA LEU A 605 -13.40 -22.13 -1.91
C LEU A 605 -13.27 -21.13 -3.06
N ARG A 606 -12.16 -20.41 -3.12
CA ARG A 606 -11.94 -19.33 -4.10
C ARG A 606 -10.82 -19.67 -5.07
N GLN A 607 -11.16 -19.67 -6.37
CA GLN A 607 -10.26 -19.87 -7.48
C GLN A 607 -9.97 -18.54 -8.18
N ARG A 608 -8.70 -18.17 -8.32
CA ARG A 608 -8.24 -17.06 -9.16
C ARG A 608 -8.15 -17.54 -10.61
N ILE A 609 -8.97 -16.94 -11.48
CA ILE A 609 -9.03 -17.27 -12.91
C ILE A 609 -8.07 -16.38 -13.70
N LEU A 610 -8.05 -15.08 -13.38
CA LEU A 610 -7.12 -14.07 -13.92
C LEU A 610 -6.58 -13.19 -12.77
N LYS A 611 -5.62 -12.29 -13.05
CA LYS A 611 -4.86 -11.52 -12.03
C LYS A 611 -5.75 -10.90 -10.93
N ASN A 612 -6.92 -10.39 -11.31
CA ASN A 612 -7.87 -9.71 -10.42
C ASN A 612 -9.28 -10.32 -10.46
N GLN A 613 -9.45 -11.53 -11.01
CA GLN A 613 -10.76 -12.17 -11.17
C GLN A 613 -10.82 -13.50 -10.42
N TYR A 614 -11.88 -13.66 -9.64
CA TYR A 614 -12.06 -14.79 -8.75
C TYR A 614 -13.45 -15.39 -8.90
N ILE A 615 -13.52 -16.71 -8.85
CA ILE A 615 -14.76 -17.47 -8.71
C ILE A 615 -14.72 -18.15 -7.34
N SER A 616 -15.83 -18.07 -6.61
CA SER A 616 -15.98 -18.63 -5.27
C SER A 616 -17.14 -19.61 -5.24
N VAL A 617 -16.94 -20.77 -4.60
CA VAL A 617 -18.01 -21.66 -4.15
C VAL A 617 -18.09 -21.56 -2.63
N MET A 618 -19.28 -21.27 -2.12
CA MET A 618 -19.52 -20.93 -0.72
C MET A 618 -20.55 -21.89 -0.13
N GLY A 619 -20.34 -22.31 1.10
CA GLY A 619 -21.28 -23.12 1.87
C GLY A 619 -21.38 -22.60 3.29
N SER A 620 -22.57 -22.66 3.86
CA SER A 620 -22.85 -22.36 5.27
C SER A 620 -23.76 -23.44 5.85
N TYR A 621 -23.45 -23.87 7.06
CA TYR A 621 -24.31 -24.71 7.88
C TYR A 621 -24.44 -24.07 9.25
N GLY A 622 -25.65 -23.99 9.77
CA GLY A 622 -25.90 -23.37 11.07
C GLY A 622 -26.98 -24.11 11.84
N ARG A 623 -26.90 -23.99 13.17
CA ARG A 623 -27.92 -24.47 14.09
C ARG A 623 -28.33 -23.35 15.01
N ASN A 624 -29.62 -23.27 15.30
CA ASN A 624 -30.13 -22.36 16.32
C ASN A 624 -31.08 -23.07 17.29
N SER A 625 -31.17 -22.57 18.52
CA SER A 625 -32.02 -23.11 19.59
C SER A 625 -32.32 -22.05 20.65
N GLY A 626 -33.34 -22.31 21.48
CA GLY A 626 -33.79 -21.39 22.52
C GLY A 626 -32.81 -21.26 23.69
N LYS A 627 -32.02 -22.30 23.96
CA LYS A 627 -30.95 -22.32 24.97
C LYS A 627 -29.72 -23.03 24.44
N PHE A 628 -28.54 -22.58 24.85
CA PHE A 628 -27.27 -23.13 24.35
C PHE A 628 -27.12 -24.64 24.54
N HIS A 629 -27.49 -25.19 25.70
CA HIS A 629 -27.37 -26.63 25.95
C HIS A 629 -28.29 -27.50 25.07
N GLN A 630 -29.29 -26.89 24.41
CA GLN A 630 -30.22 -27.57 23.49
C GLN A 630 -29.70 -27.60 22.05
N ILE A 631 -28.62 -26.87 21.73
CA ILE A 631 -28.15 -26.73 20.34
C ILE A 631 -27.64 -28.04 19.72
N LEU A 632 -27.33 -29.03 20.56
CA LEU A 632 -26.93 -30.36 20.13
C LEU A 632 -28.14 -31.32 20.03
N ASP A 633 -29.28 -30.97 20.61
CA ASP A 633 -30.51 -31.76 20.59
C ASP A 633 -31.32 -31.44 19.32
N SER A 634 -31.48 -32.43 18.45
CA SER A 634 -32.20 -32.26 17.18
C SER A 634 -33.71 -32.04 17.32
N SER A 635 -34.29 -32.29 18.50
CA SER A 635 -35.71 -31.99 18.76
C SER A 635 -35.97 -30.54 19.17
N GLU A 636 -34.93 -29.85 19.65
CA GLU A 636 -34.99 -28.50 20.23
C GLU A 636 -34.15 -27.49 19.44
N SER A 637 -33.65 -27.88 18.26
CA SER A 637 -32.83 -27.03 17.39
C SER A 637 -33.30 -27.07 15.94
N ALA A 638 -33.06 -25.98 15.23
CA ALA A 638 -33.34 -25.86 13.80
C ALA A 638 -32.04 -25.81 12.99
N ASP A 639 -31.98 -26.64 11.95
CA ASP A 639 -30.86 -26.72 11.02
C ASP A 639 -31.06 -25.81 9.81
N MET A 640 -30.03 -25.04 9.50
CA MET A 640 -29.97 -24.20 8.30
C MET A 640 -28.77 -24.64 7.47
N ALA A 641 -28.98 -24.80 6.17
CA ALA A 641 -27.94 -25.10 5.20
C ALA A 641 -28.11 -24.21 3.97
N GLY A 642 -27.01 -23.68 3.47
CA GLY A 642 -27.03 -22.89 2.24
C GLY A 642 -25.73 -22.97 1.47
N VAL A 643 -25.87 -22.74 0.17
CA VAL A 643 -24.80 -22.85 -0.82
C VAL A 643 -24.87 -21.66 -1.76
N GLY A 644 -23.73 -21.28 -2.33
CA GLY A 644 -23.67 -20.17 -3.26
C GLY A 644 -22.47 -20.24 -4.18
N ILE A 645 -22.58 -19.54 -5.30
CA ILE A 645 -21.49 -19.28 -6.23
C ILE A 645 -21.34 -17.78 -6.42
N GLY A 646 -20.10 -17.31 -6.44
CA GLY A 646 -19.79 -15.90 -6.56
C GLY A 646 -18.70 -15.64 -7.59
N TYR A 647 -18.77 -14.47 -8.22
CA TYR A 647 -17.72 -13.90 -9.01
C TYR A 647 -17.28 -12.57 -8.39
N MET A 648 -15.96 -12.34 -8.34
CA MET A 648 -15.38 -11.11 -7.82
C MET A 648 -14.31 -10.57 -8.79
N TYR A 649 -14.41 -9.29 -9.11
CA TYR A 649 -13.34 -8.54 -9.76
C TYR A 649 -12.74 -7.50 -8.80
N LYS A 650 -11.44 -7.59 -8.54
CA LYS A 650 -10.71 -6.66 -7.68
C LYS A 650 -10.31 -5.43 -8.49
N SER A 651 -11.09 -4.36 -8.38
CA SER A 651 -10.81 -3.08 -9.04
C SER A 651 -10.04 -2.13 -8.11
N PHE A 652 -9.54 -1.02 -8.68
CA PHE A 652 -8.91 0.05 -7.90
C PHE A 652 -9.88 0.76 -6.96
N LEU A 653 -11.17 0.83 -7.30
CA LEU A 653 -12.22 1.50 -6.51
C LEU A 653 -12.88 0.57 -5.48
N GLY A 654 -12.36 -0.65 -5.32
CA GLY A 654 -12.89 -1.70 -4.46
C GLY A 654 -13.36 -2.95 -5.22
N PRO A 655 -13.73 -4.02 -4.51
CA PRO A 655 -14.21 -5.24 -5.12
C PRO A 655 -15.56 -5.03 -5.80
N VAL A 656 -15.75 -5.61 -6.99
CA VAL A 656 -17.04 -5.81 -7.67
C VAL A 656 -17.41 -7.26 -7.47
N GLU A 657 -18.58 -7.54 -6.92
CA GLU A 657 -19.03 -8.88 -6.54
C GLU A 657 -20.43 -9.16 -7.07
N ILE A 658 -20.65 -10.37 -7.56
CA ILE A 658 -21.97 -10.91 -7.88
C ILE A 658 -22.05 -12.31 -7.28
N GLN A 659 -23.13 -12.63 -6.60
CA GLN A 659 -23.35 -13.92 -5.95
C GLN A 659 -24.75 -14.45 -6.23
N LEU A 660 -24.87 -15.76 -6.42
CA LEU A 660 -26.12 -16.51 -6.50
C LEU A 660 -26.12 -17.55 -5.39
N ASN A 661 -27.14 -17.52 -4.55
CA ASN A 661 -27.17 -18.33 -3.33
C ASN A 661 -28.53 -19.00 -3.15
N TRP A 662 -28.56 -20.12 -2.44
CA TRP A 662 -29.78 -20.84 -2.06
C TRP A 662 -29.64 -21.36 -0.63
N SER A 663 -30.74 -21.45 0.12
CA SER A 663 -30.77 -22.14 1.41
C SER A 663 -32.07 -22.93 1.61
N ASN A 664 -32.01 -23.93 2.49
CA ASN A 664 -33.19 -24.68 2.94
C ASN A 664 -34.20 -23.79 3.70
N GLN A 665 -33.73 -22.70 4.30
CA GLN A 665 -34.52 -21.70 5.03
C GLN A 665 -35.39 -20.87 4.08
N THR A 666 -34.79 -20.27 3.04
CA THR A 666 -35.52 -19.38 2.12
C THR A 666 -36.21 -20.11 0.97
N LYS A 667 -35.76 -21.34 0.65
CA LYS A 667 -36.27 -22.20 -0.43
C LYS A 667 -36.29 -21.55 -1.81
N LYS A 668 -35.53 -20.45 -2.00
CA LYS A 668 -35.47 -19.67 -3.25
C LYS A 668 -34.02 -19.32 -3.59
N VAL A 669 -33.74 -19.20 -4.88
CA VAL A 669 -32.47 -18.66 -5.34
C VAL A 669 -32.48 -17.15 -5.11
N GLY A 670 -31.58 -16.69 -4.25
CA GLY A 670 -31.29 -15.29 -4.03
C GLY A 670 -30.07 -14.86 -4.84
N TRP A 671 -29.96 -13.56 -5.09
CA TRP A 671 -28.76 -12.96 -5.67
C TRP A 671 -28.32 -11.73 -4.88
N TYR A 672 -27.05 -11.39 -5.01
CA TYR A 672 -26.45 -10.21 -4.41
C TYR A 672 -25.45 -9.63 -5.41
N ALA A 673 -25.43 -8.31 -5.57
CA ALA A 673 -24.37 -7.63 -6.32
C ALA A 673 -23.90 -6.41 -5.54
N GLY A 674 -22.59 -6.18 -5.53
CA GLY A 674 -21.98 -5.08 -4.80
C GLY A 674 -20.70 -4.58 -5.46
N PHE A 675 -20.37 -3.33 -5.20
CA PHE A 675 -19.18 -2.66 -5.67
C PHE A 675 -18.67 -1.70 -4.58
N GLY A 676 -17.37 -1.69 -4.33
CA GLY A 676 -16.73 -0.77 -3.38
C GLY A 676 -16.44 -1.40 -2.01
N PHE A 677 -15.98 -0.58 -1.08
CA PHE A 677 -15.46 -1.06 0.21
C PHE A 677 -16.57 -1.30 1.23
N VAL A 678 -16.31 -2.20 2.20
CA VAL A 678 -17.21 -2.45 3.33
C VAL A 678 -16.79 -1.53 4.48
N PHE A 679 -17.68 -0.64 4.91
CA PHE A 679 -17.41 0.31 6.00
C PHE A 679 -18.47 0.33 7.09
#